data_AF-A0A7S3PYT1-F1
#
_entry.id   AF-A0A7S3PYT1-F1
#
_cell.length_a   1.000
_cell.length_b   1.000
_cell.length_c   1.000
_cell.angle_alpha   90.00
_cell.angle_beta   90.00
_cell.angle_gamma   90.00
#
_symmetry.space_group_name_H-M   'P 1'
#
loop_
_entity.id
_entity.type
_entity.pdbx_description
1 polymer ?
#
loop_
_entity_poly.entity_id
_entity_poly.type
_entity_poly.pdbx_seq_one_letter_code
_entity_poly.pdbx_strand_id
1 'polypeptide(L)'
;MKSTESKLISQPTKDAKFYRRRPVIQTLSLVWFVLCASLVVKQNDLIAVFFAFVWSFLLAILISYKDAKSVIKNCLGIEGSELSATQQSKNTRTKAIVGIITSSFSLITLGTKYVEAFSRSEKDLLFKSDFHALCIMAGYLAFDLWCDRMCCRQIPPRLLTVTEDATTLSVLCAILAKWNEWDFSSSAHAIPAVAIFTAYKIIKFSLQILDENRRLVSNEIDSMAMTETKGSKEMEKESVWTIHGMDYDLSDFVERHPGGKESILLGRGRDCTALFESYHPFTNRHRDVLKKYKPVIDVSKREGKCNVEDDKFYEVLKERVIKTLKENNIDPITDRGATTGRSLYYMCIFVSMITSGSYHVKGNPLGSFLFAVFGWLLGAIGHDGGHFAVSRIPLLNDVGVWGISFLCNPIMWQHQHTYAHHSYTNDFDHDPDLHHFSIFLKVHRKFQNESIYKNQKSVFFVFFAYAFVVFGECIKIPMEMMKTGWLYGMVEFTDKKRKAIPMYLHYGAYMALIVLSPFFSGKSFLVSISCVLIHIVVAGWLFAIFSQINHLNEFSIDIVNGETKDKKMLENSWAAQQVTTSNNFATNSFFWHIFSNGLNMQIEHHLFPGLNHCHLHVIQPTVQATCEEFRIHYKSFESWPDIMSAALKWLEKLSEE
;
A
#
# COMPACT_ATOMS: atom_id res chain seq x y z
N MET A 1 -11.94 63.60 12.05
CA MET A 1 -13.42 63.54 11.91
C MET A 1 -13.72 62.27 11.14
N LYS A 2 -14.28 61.23 11.79
CA LYS A 2 -15.74 60.94 11.81
C LYS A 2 -16.32 60.97 10.38
N SER A 3 -17.00 59.95 9.86
CA SER A 3 -17.50 58.69 10.40
C SER A 3 -18.29 58.00 9.27
N THR A 4 -18.51 56.69 9.41
CA THR A 4 -19.74 55.94 9.02
C THR A 4 -20.12 55.88 7.52
N GLU A 5 -20.52 54.76 6.92
CA GLU A 5 -21.16 53.57 7.49
C GLU A 5 -21.13 52.38 6.51
N SER A 6 -21.09 51.17 7.10
CA SER A 6 -21.32 49.85 6.54
C SER A 6 -22.59 49.71 5.68
N LYS A 7 -22.58 48.77 4.72
CA LYS A 7 -23.52 47.60 4.71
C LYS A 7 -23.32 46.61 3.55
N LEU A 8 -23.32 45.32 3.94
CA LEU A 8 -23.87 44.13 3.25
C LEU A 8 -23.10 43.61 2.01
N ILE A 9 -22.22 42.62 2.18
CA ILE A 9 -22.51 41.17 2.13
C ILE A 9 -23.24 40.76 0.85
N SER A 10 -22.47 40.41 -0.19
CA SER A 10 -22.90 39.50 -1.25
C SER A 10 -22.11 38.19 -1.12
N GLN A 11 -22.80 37.15 -0.67
CA GLN A 11 -22.33 35.76 -0.60
C GLN A 11 -21.75 35.30 -1.95
N PRO A 12 -20.60 34.60 -1.99
CA PRO A 12 -20.32 33.68 -3.08
C PRO A 12 -21.19 32.44 -2.89
N THR A 13 -22.20 32.37 -3.75
CA THR A 13 -22.99 31.24 -4.22
C THR A 13 -22.65 29.84 -3.67
N LYS A 14 -23.70 29.21 -3.15
CA LYS A 14 -23.86 27.78 -2.84
C LYS A 14 -23.36 26.87 -3.98
N ASP A 15 -22.09 26.46 -3.95
CA ASP A 15 -21.62 25.28 -4.70
C ASP A 15 -20.58 24.44 -3.92
N ALA A 16 -20.40 24.71 -2.63
CA ALA A 16 -19.55 23.93 -1.73
C ALA A 16 -20.37 22.97 -0.85
N LYS A 17 -21.18 22.09 -1.46
CA LYS A 17 -21.79 20.94 -0.77
C LYS A 17 -21.83 19.71 -1.68
N PHE A 18 -20.67 19.14 -1.99
CA PHE A 18 -20.58 17.74 -2.44
C PHE A 18 -19.40 17.06 -1.76
N TYR A 19 -19.61 16.68 -0.49
CA TYR A 19 -18.65 15.87 0.24
C TYR A 19 -18.62 14.45 -0.32
N ARG A 20 -17.40 14.08 -0.71
CA ARG A 20 -16.93 12.78 -1.19
C ARG A 20 -17.27 11.68 -0.19
N ARG A 21 -18.13 10.72 -0.56
CA ARG A 21 -18.11 9.37 0.04
C ARG A 21 -17.04 8.56 -0.68
N ARG A 22 -15.82 8.52 -0.15
CA ARG A 22 -14.84 7.50 -0.55
C ARG A 22 -15.24 6.15 0.08
N PRO A 23 -15.02 5.01 -0.59
CA PRO A 23 -15.11 3.73 0.09
C PRO A 23 -14.13 3.75 1.25
N VAL A 24 -14.60 3.34 2.43
CA VAL A 24 -13.75 3.19 3.61
C VAL A 24 -12.73 2.11 3.23
N ILE A 25 -11.44 2.32 3.57
CA ILE A 25 -10.35 1.35 3.38
C ILE A 25 -10.73 -0.06 3.88
N GLN A 26 -11.66 -0.14 4.83
CA GLN A 26 -12.30 -1.36 5.33
C GLN A 26 -13.02 -2.19 4.25
N THR A 27 -13.57 -1.58 3.20
CA THR A 27 -14.27 -2.30 2.11
C THR A 27 -13.29 -3.05 1.22
N LEU A 28 -12.11 -2.49 0.91
CA LEU A 28 -11.09 -3.19 0.12
C LEU A 28 -10.43 -4.31 0.93
N SER A 29 -10.16 -4.08 2.22
CA SER A 29 -9.67 -5.14 3.10
C SER A 29 -10.72 -6.23 3.36
N LEU A 30 -12.02 -5.90 3.36
CA LEU A 30 -13.11 -6.87 3.43
C LEU A 30 -13.24 -7.65 2.11
N VAL A 31 -13.14 -6.99 0.96
CA VAL A 31 -13.10 -7.66 -0.35
C VAL A 31 -11.88 -8.59 -0.44
N TRP A 32 -10.72 -8.16 0.07
CA TRP A 32 -9.51 -8.99 0.16
C TRP A 32 -9.71 -10.18 1.11
N PHE A 33 -10.26 -9.96 2.30
CA PHE A 33 -10.58 -11.02 3.26
C PHE A 33 -11.60 -12.02 2.68
N VAL A 34 -12.63 -11.54 2.00
CA VAL A 34 -13.64 -12.39 1.33
C VAL A 34 -13.02 -13.13 0.15
N LEU A 35 -12.12 -12.53 -0.63
CA LEU A 35 -11.37 -13.21 -1.67
C LEU A 35 -10.48 -14.31 -1.08
N CYS A 36 -9.70 -14.02 -0.05
CA CYS A 36 -8.88 -15.00 0.67
C CYS A 36 -9.72 -16.11 1.31
N ALA A 37 -10.84 -15.78 1.95
CA ALA A 37 -11.76 -16.74 2.56
C ALA A 37 -12.50 -17.58 1.51
N SER A 38 -12.84 -17.01 0.35
CA SER A 38 -13.51 -17.72 -0.75
C SER A 38 -12.56 -18.69 -1.48
N LEU A 39 -11.27 -18.37 -1.57
CA LEU A 39 -10.22 -19.26 -2.07
C LEU A 39 -10.05 -20.52 -1.21
N VAL A 40 -10.38 -20.44 0.08
CA VAL A 40 -10.34 -21.57 1.01
C VAL A 40 -11.58 -22.47 0.87
N VAL A 41 -12.71 -21.96 0.39
CA VAL A 41 -14.01 -22.64 0.54
C VAL A 41 -14.50 -23.40 -0.71
N LYS A 42 -14.16 -23.03 -1.96
CA LYS A 42 -14.54 -23.83 -3.17
C LYS A 42 -13.74 -23.42 -4.43
N GLN A 43 -12.77 -24.25 -4.82
CA GLN A 43 -11.62 -23.89 -5.68
C GLN A 43 -11.82 -23.90 -7.21
N ASN A 44 -12.79 -24.60 -7.79
CA ASN A 44 -12.86 -24.79 -9.26
C ASN A 44 -13.77 -23.78 -9.98
N ASP A 45 -14.73 -23.21 -9.27
CA ASP A 45 -15.76 -22.34 -9.82
C ASP A 45 -15.28 -20.87 -9.92
N LEU A 46 -14.34 -20.49 -9.05
CA LEU A 46 -13.82 -19.12 -8.96
C LEU A 46 -12.82 -18.79 -10.06
N ILE A 47 -12.07 -19.77 -10.57
CA ILE A 47 -11.14 -19.58 -11.69
C ILE A 47 -11.94 -19.19 -12.94
N ALA A 48 -13.07 -19.86 -13.20
CA ALA A 48 -13.96 -19.53 -14.30
C ALA A 48 -14.58 -18.12 -14.15
N VAL A 49 -15.00 -17.74 -12.94
CA VAL A 49 -15.56 -16.40 -12.66
C VAL A 49 -14.50 -15.30 -12.78
N PHE A 50 -13.27 -15.54 -12.31
CA PHE A 50 -12.15 -14.60 -12.43
C PHE A 50 -11.73 -14.42 -13.89
N PHE A 51 -11.59 -15.49 -14.66
CA PHE A 51 -11.28 -15.39 -16.09
C PHE A 51 -12.43 -14.73 -16.87
N ALA A 52 -13.69 -15.02 -16.54
CA ALA A 52 -14.84 -14.34 -17.15
C ALA A 52 -14.86 -12.84 -16.84
N PHE A 53 -14.51 -12.45 -15.61
CA PHE A 53 -14.37 -11.06 -15.19
C PHE A 53 -13.22 -10.35 -15.94
N VAL A 54 -12.03 -10.95 -15.98
CA VAL A 54 -10.84 -10.39 -16.64
C VAL A 54 -11.05 -10.27 -18.16
N TRP A 55 -11.65 -11.27 -18.81
CA TRP A 55 -11.94 -11.22 -20.25
C TRP A 55 -13.03 -10.18 -20.57
N SER A 56 -14.07 -10.07 -19.76
CA SER A 56 -15.11 -9.05 -19.94
C SER A 56 -14.57 -7.64 -19.75
N PHE A 57 -13.65 -7.46 -18.80
CA PHE A 57 -12.98 -6.19 -18.53
C PHE A 57 -12.00 -5.80 -19.64
N LEU A 58 -11.17 -6.74 -20.13
CA LEU A 58 -10.26 -6.52 -21.25
C LEU A 58 -11.00 -6.24 -22.57
N LEU A 59 -12.11 -6.94 -22.82
CA LEU A 59 -12.95 -6.70 -24.00
C LEU A 59 -13.62 -5.32 -23.95
N ALA A 60 -14.09 -4.88 -22.79
CA ALA A 60 -14.63 -3.53 -22.58
C ALA A 60 -13.58 -2.43 -22.82
N ILE A 61 -12.32 -2.68 -22.41
CA ILE A 61 -11.18 -1.78 -22.68
C ILE A 61 -10.84 -1.76 -24.17
N LEU A 62 -10.76 -2.93 -24.84
CA LEU A 62 -10.41 -3.03 -26.26
C LEU A 62 -11.47 -2.40 -27.17
N ILE A 63 -12.76 -2.58 -26.85
CA ILE A 63 -13.86 -1.94 -27.58
C ILE A 63 -13.86 -0.43 -27.33
N SER A 64 -13.65 0.00 -26.07
CA SER A 64 -13.48 1.43 -25.76
C SER A 64 -12.28 2.06 -26.48
N TYR A 65 -11.19 1.30 -26.69
CA TYR A 65 -9.99 1.76 -27.39
C TYR A 65 -10.18 1.79 -28.91
N LYS A 66 -10.87 0.81 -29.50
CA LYS A 66 -11.17 0.75 -30.93
C LYS A 66 -12.18 1.82 -31.35
N ASP A 67 -13.17 2.09 -30.49
CA ASP A 67 -14.10 3.21 -30.66
C ASP A 67 -13.45 4.56 -30.36
N ALA A 68 -12.54 4.66 -29.39
CA ALA A 68 -11.75 5.89 -29.21
C ALA A 68 -10.90 6.21 -30.45
N LYS A 69 -10.34 5.23 -31.16
CA LYS A 69 -9.55 5.44 -32.38
C LYS A 69 -10.42 5.84 -33.59
N SER A 70 -11.62 5.28 -33.69
CA SER A 70 -12.67 5.67 -34.67
C SER A 70 -13.19 7.08 -34.40
N VAL A 71 -13.44 7.38 -33.12
CA VAL A 71 -13.89 8.69 -32.63
C VAL A 71 -12.77 9.72 -32.75
N ILE A 72 -11.49 9.39 -32.53
CA ILE A 72 -10.37 10.31 -32.78
C ILE A 72 -10.23 10.62 -34.27
N LYS A 73 -10.44 9.63 -35.17
CA LYS A 73 -10.46 9.87 -36.62
C LYS A 73 -11.62 10.76 -37.08
N ASN A 74 -12.77 10.68 -36.41
CA ASN A 74 -13.95 11.50 -36.68
C ASN A 74 -13.96 12.84 -35.92
N CYS A 75 -13.28 12.94 -34.76
CA CYS A 75 -13.11 14.16 -33.95
C CYS A 75 -11.96 15.03 -34.44
N LEU A 76 -10.92 14.44 -35.05
CA LEU A 76 -9.87 15.16 -35.77
C LEU A 76 -10.34 15.62 -37.16
N GLY A 77 -11.64 15.80 -37.38
CA GLY A 77 -12.19 16.21 -38.66
C GLY A 77 -11.34 17.32 -39.27
N ILE A 78 -10.56 16.97 -40.29
CA ILE A 78 -10.51 17.77 -41.50
C ILE A 78 -12.00 17.85 -41.90
N GLU A 79 -12.83 18.83 -41.56
CA GLU A 79 -12.68 20.15 -40.94
C GLU A 79 -13.82 20.37 -39.91
N GLY A 80 -13.56 21.14 -38.84
CA GLY A 80 -14.49 22.16 -38.33
C GLY A 80 -15.63 21.82 -37.34
N SER A 81 -15.54 22.43 -36.15
CA SER A 81 -16.61 22.90 -35.22
C SER A 81 -16.96 22.11 -33.94
N GLU A 82 -17.22 22.90 -32.89
CA GLU A 82 -17.34 22.57 -31.46
C GLU A 82 -18.56 21.69 -31.09
N LEU A 83 -18.36 20.77 -30.13
CA LEU A 83 -19.32 19.73 -29.74
C LEU A 83 -20.31 20.21 -28.64
N SER A 84 -21.61 20.15 -28.95
CA SER A 84 -22.71 20.47 -28.02
C SER A 84 -23.17 19.26 -27.17
N ALA A 85 -23.83 19.55 -26.03
CA ALA A 85 -24.33 18.60 -25.02
C ALA A 85 -25.19 17.43 -25.55
N THR A 86 -25.75 17.57 -26.75
CA THR A 86 -26.51 16.53 -27.45
C THR A 86 -25.65 15.33 -27.86
N GLN A 87 -24.35 15.52 -28.09
CA GLN A 87 -23.43 14.43 -28.44
C GLN A 87 -23.10 13.52 -27.24
N GLN A 88 -23.19 14.06 -26.02
CA GLN A 88 -22.93 13.32 -24.78
C GLN A 88 -24.02 12.29 -24.50
N SER A 89 -25.29 12.58 -24.83
CA SER A 89 -26.40 11.61 -24.67
C SER A 89 -26.34 10.47 -25.69
N LYS A 90 -25.88 10.74 -26.93
CA LYS A 90 -25.63 9.68 -27.94
C LYS A 90 -24.52 8.75 -27.50
N ASN A 91 -23.47 9.27 -26.85
CA ASN A 91 -22.37 8.46 -26.33
C ASN A 91 -22.83 7.53 -25.18
N THR A 92 -23.74 8.00 -24.32
CA THR A 92 -24.37 7.18 -23.27
C THR A 92 -25.31 6.12 -23.86
N ARG A 93 -26.08 6.45 -24.89
CA ARG A 93 -26.99 5.52 -25.56
C ARG A 93 -26.24 4.43 -26.32
N THR A 94 -25.13 4.78 -26.99
CA THR A 94 -24.24 3.81 -27.65
C THR A 94 -23.56 2.90 -26.64
N LYS A 95 -23.07 3.44 -25.50
CA LYS A 95 -22.50 2.63 -24.41
C LYS A 95 -23.53 1.69 -23.77
N ALA A 96 -24.78 2.13 -23.64
CA ALA A 96 -25.88 1.29 -23.16
C ALA A 96 -26.23 0.18 -24.17
N ILE A 97 -26.28 0.49 -25.46
CA ILE A 97 -26.55 -0.50 -26.53
C ILE A 97 -25.40 -1.52 -26.61
N VAL A 98 -24.15 -1.09 -26.54
CA VAL A 98 -22.98 -1.98 -26.46
C VAL A 98 -23.05 -2.85 -25.21
N GLY A 99 -23.38 -2.28 -24.05
CA GLY A 99 -23.60 -3.04 -22.82
C GLY A 99 -24.68 -4.12 -22.97
N ILE A 100 -25.82 -3.78 -23.60
CA ILE A 100 -26.93 -4.70 -23.84
C ILE A 100 -26.54 -5.81 -24.83
N ILE A 101 -25.88 -5.48 -25.93
CA ILE A 101 -25.47 -6.46 -26.95
C ILE A 101 -24.40 -7.40 -26.38
N THR A 102 -23.40 -6.87 -25.66
CA THR A 102 -22.35 -7.68 -25.03
C THR A 102 -22.92 -8.58 -23.93
N SER A 103 -23.86 -8.07 -23.13
CA SER A 103 -24.56 -8.87 -22.12
C SER A 103 -25.43 -9.96 -22.76
N SER A 104 -26.11 -9.65 -23.87
CA SER A 104 -26.95 -10.61 -24.61
C SER A 104 -26.10 -11.69 -25.27
N PHE A 105 -24.94 -11.36 -25.83
CA PHE A 105 -24.02 -12.33 -26.41
C PHE A 105 -23.40 -13.24 -25.34
N SER A 106 -23.05 -12.69 -24.17
CA SER A 106 -22.60 -13.46 -23.01
C SER A 106 -23.69 -14.40 -22.50
N LEU A 107 -24.95 -13.94 -22.44
CA LEU A 107 -26.13 -14.76 -22.08
C LEU A 107 -26.42 -15.87 -23.10
N ILE A 108 -26.31 -15.57 -24.41
CA ILE A 108 -26.51 -16.56 -25.48
C ILE A 108 -25.39 -17.59 -25.49
N THR A 109 -24.13 -17.17 -25.30
CA THR A 109 -22.96 -18.07 -25.23
C THR A 109 -22.98 -18.92 -23.96
N LEU A 110 -23.49 -18.37 -22.84
CA LEU A 110 -23.78 -19.16 -21.64
C LEU A 110 -24.91 -20.14 -21.90
N GLY A 111 -26.01 -19.68 -22.51
CA GLY A 111 -27.20 -20.47 -22.78
C GLY A 111 -26.95 -21.64 -23.74
N THR A 112 -26.13 -21.45 -24.78
CA THR A 112 -25.76 -22.54 -25.71
C THR A 112 -24.87 -23.59 -25.05
N LYS A 113 -23.93 -23.17 -24.18
CA LYS A 113 -23.16 -24.11 -23.33
C LYS A 113 -24.01 -24.76 -22.24
N TYR A 114 -25.05 -24.08 -21.76
CA TYR A 114 -26.01 -24.59 -20.77
C TYR A 114 -26.93 -25.66 -21.38
N VAL A 115 -27.37 -25.47 -22.63
CA VAL A 115 -28.20 -26.43 -23.37
C VAL A 115 -27.41 -27.69 -23.74
N GLU A 116 -26.12 -27.56 -24.11
CA GLU A 116 -25.24 -28.72 -24.28
C GLU A 116 -25.03 -29.50 -22.96
N ALA A 117 -24.89 -28.81 -21.83
CA ALA A 117 -24.74 -29.42 -20.51
C ALA A 117 -26.04 -30.07 -19.99
N PHE A 118 -27.21 -29.54 -20.33
CA PHE A 118 -28.51 -30.09 -19.95
C PHE A 118 -28.87 -31.39 -20.70
N SER A 119 -28.28 -31.60 -21.88
CA SER A 119 -28.48 -32.83 -22.67
C SER A 119 -27.83 -34.07 -22.05
N ARG A 120 -26.95 -33.91 -21.05
CA ARG A 120 -26.33 -34.99 -20.30
C ARG A 120 -26.87 -34.99 -18.87
N SER A 121 -27.80 -35.90 -18.61
CA SER A 121 -28.53 -35.99 -17.35
C SER A 121 -27.63 -36.39 -16.18
N GLU A 122 -27.17 -35.43 -15.39
CA GLU A 122 -26.68 -35.69 -14.03
C GLU A 122 -27.29 -34.67 -13.05
N LYS A 123 -28.02 -35.20 -12.06
CA LYS A 123 -28.76 -34.44 -11.04
C LYS A 123 -27.87 -33.59 -10.10
N ASP A 124 -26.55 -33.75 -10.17
CA ASP A 124 -25.58 -33.01 -9.35
C ASP A 124 -25.18 -31.63 -9.93
N LEU A 125 -25.64 -31.27 -11.14
CA LEU A 125 -25.34 -29.96 -11.73
C LEU A 125 -26.26 -28.82 -11.24
N LEU A 126 -27.48 -29.11 -10.82
CA LEU A 126 -28.46 -28.09 -10.38
C LEU A 126 -27.99 -27.33 -9.13
N PHE A 127 -27.22 -27.95 -8.23
CA PHE A 127 -26.70 -27.29 -7.03
C PHE A 127 -25.47 -26.40 -7.29
N LYS A 128 -24.83 -26.50 -8.47
CA LYS A 128 -23.67 -25.68 -8.84
C LYS A 128 -24.08 -24.42 -9.61
N SER A 129 -25.13 -24.45 -10.42
CA SER A 129 -25.56 -23.32 -11.25
C SER A 129 -25.96 -22.08 -10.45
N ASP A 130 -26.61 -22.27 -9.31
CA ASP A 130 -27.25 -21.18 -8.58
C ASP A 130 -26.24 -20.35 -7.79
N PHE A 131 -25.15 -20.98 -7.34
CA PHE A 131 -24.02 -20.30 -6.70
C PHE A 131 -23.22 -19.47 -7.71
N HIS A 132 -23.01 -19.99 -8.92
CA HIS A 132 -22.38 -19.23 -10.01
C HIS A 132 -23.23 -18.03 -10.41
N ALA A 133 -24.55 -18.22 -10.54
CA ALA A 133 -25.49 -17.12 -10.81
C ALA A 133 -25.43 -16.07 -9.69
N LEU A 134 -25.35 -16.48 -8.43
CA LEU A 134 -25.23 -15.56 -7.28
C LEU A 134 -23.91 -14.77 -7.30
N CYS A 135 -22.78 -15.43 -7.59
CA CYS A 135 -21.47 -14.79 -7.67
C CYS A 135 -21.36 -13.86 -8.88
N ILE A 136 -21.95 -14.24 -10.01
CA ILE A 136 -22.02 -13.40 -11.22
C ILE A 136 -22.93 -12.19 -10.96
N MET A 137 -24.08 -12.38 -10.32
CA MET A 137 -24.96 -11.28 -9.92
C MET A 137 -24.29 -10.34 -8.91
N ALA A 138 -23.58 -10.88 -7.90
CA ALA A 138 -22.84 -10.08 -6.93
C ALA A 138 -21.66 -9.33 -7.56
N GLY A 139 -20.92 -9.98 -8.47
CA GLY A 139 -19.84 -9.36 -9.23
C GLY A 139 -20.33 -8.30 -10.21
N TYR A 140 -21.44 -8.55 -10.89
CA TYR A 140 -22.15 -7.59 -11.74
C TYR A 140 -22.65 -6.41 -10.91
N LEU A 141 -23.27 -6.64 -9.75
CA LEU A 141 -23.76 -5.57 -8.87
C LEU A 141 -22.60 -4.76 -8.28
N ALA A 142 -21.48 -5.38 -7.94
CA ALA A 142 -20.29 -4.69 -7.48
C ALA A 142 -19.65 -3.85 -8.60
N PHE A 143 -19.62 -4.36 -9.83
CA PHE A 143 -19.19 -3.63 -11.01
C PHE A 143 -20.16 -2.49 -11.35
N ASP A 144 -21.47 -2.71 -11.25
CA ASP A 144 -22.50 -1.72 -11.53
C ASP A 144 -22.50 -0.62 -10.47
N LEU A 145 -22.32 -0.94 -9.18
CA LEU A 145 -22.12 0.04 -8.10
C LEU A 145 -20.79 0.82 -8.25
N TRP A 146 -19.74 0.16 -8.74
CA TRP A 146 -18.46 0.80 -9.05
C TRP A 146 -18.59 1.75 -10.26
N CYS A 147 -19.27 1.30 -11.31
CA CYS A 147 -19.51 2.05 -12.54
C CYS A 147 -20.50 3.20 -12.29
N ASP A 148 -21.55 2.98 -11.51
CA ASP A 148 -22.52 4.00 -11.09
C ASP A 148 -21.82 5.09 -10.26
N ARG A 149 -21.00 4.75 -9.27
CA ARG A 149 -20.28 5.76 -8.47
C ARG A 149 -19.15 6.49 -9.19
N MET A 150 -18.49 5.84 -10.15
CA MET A 150 -17.37 6.44 -10.89
C MET A 150 -17.82 7.15 -12.17
N CYS A 151 -18.88 6.69 -12.82
CA CYS A 151 -19.32 7.16 -14.14
C CYS A 151 -20.66 7.94 -14.11
N CYS A 152 -21.56 7.68 -13.16
CA CYS A 152 -22.88 8.33 -13.08
C CYS A 152 -23.00 9.20 -11.81
N ARG A 153 -22.99 10.52 -11.99
CA ARG A 153 -23.30 11.43 -10.90
C ARG A 153 -24.81 11.40 -10.63
N GLN A 154 -25.20 10.86 -9.48
CA GLN A 154 -26.47 11.02 -8.74
C GLN A 154 -27.55 9.94 -8.97
N ILE A 155 -27.67 9.01 -8.01
CA ILE A 155 -28.92 8.26 -7.73
C ILE A 155 -29.45 8.66 -6.34
N PRO A 156 -30.78 8.84 -6.15
CA PRO A 156 -31.36 9.22 -4.87
C PRO A 156 -31.11 8.17 -3.76
N PRO A 157 -30.83 8.59 -2.51
CA PRO A 157 -30.54 7.69 -1.39
C PRO A 157 -31.62 6.64 -1.11
N ARG A 158 -32.89 6.95 -1.40
CA ARG A 158 -34.01 6.01 -1.26
C ARG A 158 -33.87 4.78 -2.17
N LEU A 159 -33.38 4.96 -3.40
CA LEU A 159 -33.20 3.85 -4.32
C LEU A 159 -32.08 2.92 -3.83
N LEU A 160 -30.97 3.49 -3.34
CA LEU A 160 -29.86 2.73 -2.76
C LEU A 160 -30.30 1.91 -1.54
N THR A 161 -31.16 2.48 -0.69
CA THR A 161 -31.67 1.80 0.51
C THR A 161 -32.61 0.64 0.14
N VAL A 162 -33.44 0.81 -0.90
CA VAL A 162 -34.32 -0.25 -1.43
C VAL A 162 -33.50 -1.38 -2.05
N THR A 163 -32.44 -1.06 -2.78
CA THR A 163 -31.57 -2.07 -3.40
C THR A 163 -30.75 -2.83 -2.36
N GLU A 164 -30.25 -2.17 -1.31
CA GLU A 164 -29.57 -2.83 -0.19
C GLU A 164 -30.51 -3.74 0.61
N ASP A 165 -31.75 -3.29 0.88
CA ASP A 165 -32.75 -4.09 1.59
C ASP A 165 -33.21 -5.30 0.74
N ALA A 166 -33.39 -5.13 -0.58
CA ALA A 166 -33.71 -6.23 -1.49
C ALA A 166 -32.57 -7.26 -1.60
N THR A 167 -31.31 -6.79 -1.58
CA THR A 167 -30.12 -7.65 -1.61
C THR A 167 -29.99 -8.43 -0.31
N THR A 168 -30.21 -7.77 0.84
CA THR A 168 -30.17 -8.41 2.16
C THR A 168 -31.27 -9.45 2.29
N LEU A 169 -32.49 -9.15 1.83
CA LEU A 169 -33.61 -10.09 1.83
C LEU A 169 -33.34 -11.30 0.92
N SER A 170 -32.76 -11.08 -0.26
CA SER A 170 -32.40 -12.15 -1.20
C SER A 170 -31.32 -13.09 -0.64
N VAL A 171 -30.33 -12.53 0.05
CA VAL A 171 -29.29 -13.31 0.75
C VAL A 171 -29.87 -14.08 1.93
N LEU A 172 -30.79 -13.47 2.70
CA LEU A 172 -31.47 -14.14 3.81
C LEU A 172 -32.33 -15.31 3.31
N CYS A 173 -33.15 -15.09 2.27
CA CYS A 173 -33.95 -16.14 1.64
C CYS A 173 -33.09 -17.27 1.07
N ALA A 174 -31.92 -16.95 0.50
CA ALA A 174 -30.97 -17.95 -0.01
C ALA A 174 -30.28 -18.74 1.12
N ILE A 175 -29.98 -18.12 2.26
CA ILE A 175 -29.42 -18.79 3.45
C ILE A 175 -30.47 -19.71 4.06
N LEU A 176 -31.71 -19.23 4.15
CA LEU A 176 -32.82 -19.97 4.72
C LEU A 176 -33.25 -21.16 3.83
N ALA A 177 -33.20 -21.00 2.51
CA ALA A 177 -33.40 -22.10 1.55
C ALA A 177 -32.29 -23.18 1.62
N LYS A 178 -31.10 -22.85 2.15
CA LYS A 178 -29.94 -23.74 2.25
C LYS A 178 -29.96 -24.65 3.49
N TRP A 179 -30.80 -24.41 4.49
CA TRP A 179 -30.77 -25.16 5.77
C TRP A 179 -31.64 -26.46 5.81
N ASN A 180 -32.19 -26.84 4.65
CA ASN A 180 -32.92 -28.07 4.29
C ASN A 180 -34.29 -28.36 4.93
N GLU A 181 -35.26 -28.52 4.02
CA GLU A 181 -36.68 -28.94 4.17
C GLU A 181 -37.59 -28.01 5.00
N TRP A 182 -37.95 -26.87 4.39
CA TRP A 182 -39.00 -25.99 4.91
C TRP A 182 -40.37 -26.31 4.31
N ASP A 183 -41.28 -26.80 5.14
CA ASP A 183 -42.71 -26.75 4.88
C ASP A 183 -43.30 -25.45 5.46
N PHE A 184 -43.82 -24.59 4.59
CA PHE A 184 -44.37 -23.27 4.93
C PHE A 184 -45.70 -23.34 5.73
N SER A 185 -46.19 -24.52 6.08
CA SER A 185 -47.52 -24.73 6.66
C SER A 185 -47.62 -24.61 8.19
N SER A 186 -46.51 -24.64 8.95
CA SER A 186 -46.57 -24.66 10.44
C SER A 186 -46.20 -23.32 11.10
N SER A 187 -47.17 -22.74 11.81
CA SER A 187 -47.09 -21.41 12.45
C SER A 187 -46.19 -21.32 13.69
N ALA A 188 -45.57 -22.42 14.12
CA ALA A 188 -44.73 -22.47 15.31
C ALA A 188 -43.31 -21.90 15.10
N HIS A 189 -42.88 -21.70 13.84
CA HIS A 189 -41.50 -21.36 13.50
C HIS A 189 -41.32 -20.08 12.66
N ALA A 190 -42.42 -19.37 12.35
CA ALA A 190 -42.37 -18.03 11.74
C ALA A 190 -41.97 -16.92 12.75
N ILE A 191 -42.27 -17.13 14.03
CA ILE A 191 -42.06 -16.14 15.11
C ILE A 191 -40.57 -15.81 15.34
N PRO A 192 -39.62 -16.77 15.35
CA PRO A 192 -38.19 -16.47 15.53
C PRO A 192 -37.58 -15.72 14.34
N ALA A 193 -37.99 -16.01 13.11
CA ALA A 193 -37.46 -15.35 11.91
C ALA A 193 -37.92 -13.88 11.82
N VAL A 194 -39.19 -13.63 12.14
CA VAL A 194 -39.71 -12.26 12.29
C VAL A 194 -39.02 -11.56 13.46
N ALA A 195 -38.75 -12.25 14.58
CA ALA A 195 -38.03 -11.68 15.71
C ALA A 195 -36.57 -11.31 15.36
N ILE A 196 -35.85 -12.13 14.59
CA ILE A 196 -34.47 -11.85 14.16
C ILE A 196 -34.43 -10.71 13.13
N PHE A 197 -35.34 -10.69 12.16
CA PHE A 197 -35.44 -9.58 11.20
C PHE A 197 -35.82 -8.27 11.89
N THR A 198 -36.74 -8.32 12.85
CA THR A 198 -37.14 -7.18 13.67
C THR A 198 -36.00 -6.72 14.57
N ALA A 199 -35.25 -7.64 15.19
CA ALA A 199 -34.05 -7.32 15.98
C ALA A 199 -32.95 -6.67 15.11
N TYR A 200 -32.73 -7.17 13.89
CA TYR A 200 -31.80 -6.56 12.94
C TYR A 200 -32.24 -5.14 12.55
N LYS A 201 -33.52 -4.93 12.25
CA LYS A 201 -34.06 -3.59 11.93
C LYS A 201 -33.97 -2.65 13.15
N ILE A 202 -34.24 -3.14 14.36
CA ILE A 202 -34.08 -2.37 15.61
C ILE A 202 -32.62 -2.01 15.84
N ILE A 203 -31.67 -2.94 15.68
CA ILE A 203 -30.23 -2.70 15.84
C ILE A 203 -29.75 -1.70 14.78
N LYS A 204 -30.13 -1.88 13.51
CA LYS A 204 -29.78 -0.95 12.42
C LYS A 204 -30.34 0.45 12.67
N PHE A 205 -31.59 0.55 13.12
CA PHE A 205 -32.22 1.83 13.48
C PHE A 205 -31.56 2.47 14.70
N SER A 206 -31.22 1.68 15.71
CA SER A 206 -30.50 2.14 16.92
C SER A 206 -29.09 2.63 16.58
N LEU A 207 -28.39 1.95 15.67
CA LEU A 207 -27.08 2.36 15.18
C LEU A 207 -27.15 3.63 14.31
N GLN A 208 -28.22 3.80 13.54
CA GLN A 208 -28.46 5.02 12.78
C GLN A 208 -28.78 6.21 13.70
N ILE A 209 -29.60 6.01 14.73
CA ILE A 209 -29.85 7.02 15.76
C ILE A 209 -28.57 7.34 16.54
N LEU A 210 -27.73 6.35 16.85
CA LEU A 210 -26.45 6.57 17.52
C LEU A 210 -25.44 7.32 16.64
N ASP A 211 -25.43 7.10 15.32
CA ASP A 211 -24.59 7.84 14.36
C ASP A 211 -25.09 9.28 14.15
N GLU A 212 -26.42 9.48 14.09
CA GLU A 212 -27.03 10.82 14.03
C GLU A 212 -26.81 11.59 15.35
N ASN A 213 -27.01 10.95 16.51
CA ASN A 213 -26.73 11.57 17.81
C ASN A 213 -25.24 11.82 18.01
N ARG A 214 -24.33 10.94 17.54
CA ARG A 214 -22.88 11.24 17.54
C ARG A 214 -22.54 12.45 16.69
N ARG A 215 -23.20 12.65 15.55
CA ARG A 215 -22.98 13.82 14.69
C ARG A 215 -23.57 15.08 15.29
N LEU A 216 -24.73 15.01 15.95
CA LEU A 216 -25.29 16.14 16.67
C LEU A 216 -24.40 16.54 17.86
N VAL A 217 -23.95 15.56 18.64
CA VAL A 217 -23.02 15.77 19.75
C VAL A 217 -21.64 16.22 19.25
N SER A 218 -21.10 15.70 18.14
CA SER A 218 -19.83 16.19 17.60
C SER A 218 -19.96 17.59 17.03
N ASN A 219 -21.07 17.93 16.39
CA ASN A 219 -21.31 19.29 15.88
C ASN A 219 -21.55 20.28 17.03
N GLU A 220 -22.19 19.88 18.13
CA GLU A 220 -22.30 20.68 19.35
C GLU A 220 -20.95 20.83 20.05
N ILE A 221 -20.18 19.75 20.21
CA ILE A 221 -18.82 19.78 20.78
C ILE A 221 -17.89 20.63 19.92
N ASP A 222 -17.94 20.53 18.59
CA ASP A 222 -17.15 21.35 17.69
C ASP A 222 -17.58 22.83 17.76
N SER A 223 -18.88 23.11 17.96
CA SER A 223 -19.38 24.48 18.16
C SER A 223 -19.01 25.07 19.53
N MET A 224 -18.95 24.24 20.58
CA MET A 224 -18.53 24.62 21.94
C MET A 224 -17.00 24.73 22.05
N ALA A 225 -16.25 23.84 21.39
CA ALA A 225 -14.79 23.89 21.32
C ALA A 225 -14.29 25.09 20.50
N MET A 226 -15.06 25.54 19.50
CA MET A 226 -14.78 26.78 18.77
C MET A 226 -15.06 28.05 19.58
N THR A 227 -15.79 27.96 20.70
CA THR A 227 -16.06 29.11 21.59
C THR A 227 -15.18 29.16 22.84
N GLU A 228 -14.55 28.06 23.24
CA GLU A 228 -13.59 28.01 24.36
C GLU A 228 -12.23 27.47 23.94
N THR A 229 -11.36 28.30 23.36
CA THR A 229 -9.88 28.20 23.53
C THR A 229 -9.16 29.41 22.93
N LYS A 230 -9.40 30.59 23.50
CA LYS A 230 -8.35 31.62 23.58
C LYS A 230 -7.63 31.44 24.91
N GLY A 231 -6.73 30.47 24.95
CA GLY A 231 -5.85 30.21 26.08
C GLY A 231 -4.75 29.26 25.65
N SER A 232 -3.51 29.73 25.77
CA SER A 232 -2.26 29.02 25.47
C SER A 232 -2.16 27.69 26.23
N LYS A 233 -2.68 26.60 25.66
CA LYS A 233 -2.31 25.24 26.04
C LYS A 233 -1.30 24.72 25.03
N GLU A 234 -0.20 24.18 25.53
CA GLU A 234 0.72 23.37 24.71
C GLU A 234 -0.11 22.36 23.92
N MET A 235 -0.04 22.45 22.59
CA MET A 235 -0.67 21.45 21.73
C MET A 235 -0.07 20.08 22.05
N GLU A 236 -0.92 19.06 22.17
CA GLU A 236 -0.45 17.69 22.41
C GLU A 236 0.56 17.30 21.33
N LYS A 237 1.67 16.66 21.72
CA LYS A 237 2.73 16.21 20.79
C LYS A 237 2.15 15.46 19.59
N GLU A 238 1.10 14.67 19.79
CA GLU A 238 0.40 13.92 18.74
C GLU A 238 -0.33 14.81 17.70
N SER A 239 -0.34 16.13 17.83
CA SER A 239 -1.06 17.05 16.94
C SER A 239 -0.17 17.92 16.04
N VAL A 240 1.16 17.81 16.16
CA VAL A 240 2.12 18.67 15.44
C VAL A 240 3.05 17.88 14.53
N TRP A 241 3.69 18.57 13.58
CA TRP A 241 4.73 18.06 12.69
C TRP A 241 6.00 18.88 12.90
N THR A 242 7.10 18.23 13.27
CA THR A 242 8.39 18.91 13.44
C THR A 242 9.12 18.91 12.10
N ILE A 243 9.43 20.11 11.57
CA ILE A 243 10.15 20.31 10.32
C ILE A 243 11.23 21.38 10.55
N HIS A 244 12.49 21.05 10.28
CA HIS A 244 13.65 21.92 10.52
C HIS A 244 13.68 22.47 11.96
N GLY A 245 13.41 21.61 12.95
CA GLY A 245 13.41 21.99 14.36
C GLY A 245 12.25 22.91 14.79
N MET A 246 11.23 23.09 13.95
CA MET A 246 10.04 23.89 14.25
C MET A 246 8.79 23.03 14.21
N ASP A 247 7.90 23.18 15.19
CA ASP A 247 6.64 22.43 15.24
C ASP A 247 5.54 23.21 14.54
N TYR A 248 4.83 22.56 13.61
CA TYR A 248 3.72 23.13 12.86
C TYR A 248 2.42 22.36 13.13
N ASP A 249 1.31 23.10 13.26
CA ASP A 249 -0.02 22.51 13.11
C ASP A 249 -0.41 22.49 11.62
N LEU A 250 -0.45 21.30 11.04
CA LEU A 250 -0.81 21.08 9.65
C LEU A 250 -2.19 20.39 9.51
N SER A 251 -3.00 20.36 10.57
CA SER A 251 -4.28 19.63 10.61
C SER A 251 -5.22 20.03 9.47
N ASP A 252 -5.35 21.33 9.19
CA ASP A 252 -6.17 21.87 8.10
C ASP A 252 -5.62 21.58 6.69
N PHE A 253 -4.35 21.17 6.61
CA PHE A 253 -3.70 20.81 5.36
C PHE A 253 -3.83 19.34 5.01
N VAL A 254 -4.04 18.45 6.01
CA VAL A 254 -4.03 16.99 5.84
C VAL A 254 -4.94 16.53 4.69
N GLU A 255 -6.18 17.01 4.65
CA GLU A 255 -7.17 16.62 3.62
C GLU A 255 -6.87 17.19 2.23
N ARG A 256 -5.99 18.19 2.15
CA ARG A 256 -5.59 18.88 0.91
C ARG A 256 -4.18 18.50 0.45
N HIS A 257 -3.46 17.68 1.21
CA HIS A 257 -2.10 17.27 0.89
C HIS A 257 -2.06 16.53 -0.47
N PRO A 258 -1.27 17.01 -1.45
CA PRO A 258 -1.22 16.41 -2.79
C PRO A 258 -0.74 14.95 -2.79
N GLY A 259 0.16 14.59 -1.88
CA GLY A 259 0.63 13.21 -1.69
C GLY A 259 -0.38 12.28 -1.02
N GLY A 260 -1.58 12.78 -0.70
CA GLY A 260 -2.60 12.04 0.04
C GLY A 260 -2.52 12.23 1.55
N LYS A 261 -3.59 11.84 2.24
CA LYS A 261 -3.71 11.94 3.70
C LYS A 261 -2.71 11.04 4.43
N GLU A 262 -2.47 9.84 3.90
CA GLU A 262 -1.60 8.87 4.54
C GLU A 262 -0.15 9.37 4.65
N SER A 263 0.39 9.94 3.56
CA SER A 263 1.78 10.41 3.52
C SER A 263 2.08 11.48 4.56
N ILE A 264 1.20 12.47 4.73
CA ILE A 264 1.40 13.53 5.73
C ILE A 264 1.19 13.01 7.16
N LEU A 265 0.25 12.09 7.38
CA LEU A 265 0.00 11.53 8.71
C LEU A 265 1.16 10.68 9.24
N LEU A 266 1.99 10.09 8.37
CA LEU A 266 3.19 9.36 8.80
C LEU A 266 4.17 10.23 9.60
N GLY A 267 4.25 11.53 9.29
CA GLY A 267 5.09 12.49 10.03
C GLY A 267 4.45 13.06 11.30
N ARG A 268 3.19 12.72 11.60
CA ARG A 268 2.44 13.34 12.69
C ARG A 268 3.00 12.93 14.05
N GLY A 269 3.28 13.92 14.88
CA GLY A 269 3.80 13.81 16.24
C GLY A 269 5.31 13.58 16.32
N ARG A 270 6.03 13.83 15.22
CA ARG A 270 7.43 13.47 15.08
C ARG A 270 8.20 14.45 14.20
N ASP A 271 9.53 14.28 14.16
CA ASP A 271 10.40 14.97 13.20
C ASP A 271 10.32 14.31 11.83
N CYS A 272 9.74 15.03 10.88
CA CYS A 272 9.59 14.59 9.51
C CYS A 272 10.42 15.45 8.55
N THR A 273 11.50 16.09 9.02
CA THR A 273 12.37 16.93 8.17
C THR A 273 12.96 16.13 7.01
N ALA A 274 13.49 14.93 7.28
CA ALA A 274 14.02 14.05 6.25
C ALA A 274 12.96 13.70 5.20
N LEU A 275 11.75 13.29 5.63
CA LEU A 275 10.62 13.03 4.72
C LEU A 275 10.20 14.26 3.93
N PHE A 276 10.16 15.43 4.58
CA PHE A 276 9.77 16.69 3.96
C PHE A 276 10.70 17.04 2.80
N GLU A 277 12.00 16.88 2.99
CA GLU A 277 13.02 17.18 1.99
C GLU A 277 13.15 16.08 0.92
N SER A 278 13.20 14.81 1.31
CA SER A 278 13.52 13.70 0.41
C SER A 278 12.38 13.26 -0.52
N TYR A 279 11.13 13.58 -0.18
CA TYR A 279 9.97 13.32 -1.04
C TYR A 279 9.56 14.52 -1.91
N HIS A 280 10.20 15.68 -1.72
CA HIS A 280 10.00 16.86 -2.56
C HIS A 280 11.29 17.39 -3.22
N PRO A 281 12.23 16.53 -3.66
CA PRO A 281 13.57 16.96 -4.09
C PRO A 281 13.55 17.77 -5.38
N PHE A 282 12.44 17.73 -6.13
CA PHE A 282 12.33 18.31 -7.46
C PHE A 282 11.44 19.55 -7.52
N THR A 283 11.03 20.10 -6.36
CA THR A 283 10.18 21.29 -6.30
C THR A 283 10.30 22.04 -4.98
N ASN A 284 10.31 23.37 -5.02
CA ASN A 284 10.27 24.20 -3.80
C ASN A 284 8.86 24.45 -3.23
N ARG A 285 7.82 23.89 -3.87
CA ARG A 285 6.42 24.12 -3.46
C ARG A 285 6.13 23.71 -2.02
N HIS A 286 6.76 22.65 -1.52
CA HIS A 286 6.57 22.18 -0.16
C HIS A 286 7.03 23.24 0.87
N ARG A 287 8.21 23.84 0.65
CA ARG A 287 8.71 24.99 1.44
C ARG A 287 7.81 26.22 1.32
N ASP A 288 7.33 26.55 0.12
CA ASP A 288 6.44 27.71 -0.08
C ASP A 288 5.05 27.54 0.56
N VAL A 289 4.54 26.30 0.63
CA VAL A 289 3.33 25.98 1.38
C VAL A 289 3.60 26.11 2.88
N LEU A 290 4.73 25.61 3.37
CA LEU A 290 5.08 25.66 4.79
C LEU A 290 5.18 27.10 5.31
N LYS A 291 5.73 28.04 4.52
CA LYS A 291 5.79 29.49 4.85
C LYS A 291 4.43 30.12 5.19
N LYS A 292 3.32 29.50 4.78
CA LYS A 292 1.96 29.99 5.08
C LYS A 292 1.50 29.61 6.50
N TYR A 293 2.18 28.66 7.13
CA TYR A 293 1.91 28.21 8.50
C TYR A 293 2.94 28.86 9.44
N LYS A 294 2.46 29.35 10.58
CA LYS A 294 3.36 29.83 11.64
C LYS A 294 3.73 28.66 12.53
N PRO A 295 5.00 28.51 12.90
CA PRO A 295 5.39 27.50 13.87
C PRO A 295 4.73 27.79 15.22
N VAL A 296 4.24 26.73 15.85
CA VAL A 296 3.59 26.76 17.16
C VAL A 296 4.63 26.73 18.27
N ILE A 297 5.72 25.99 18.05
CA ILE A 297 6.87 25.88 18.98
C ILE A 297 8.16 25.93 18.17
N ASP A 298 9.14 26.66 18.68
CA ASP A 298 10.51 26.69 18.18
C ASP A 298 11.35 25.73 19.03
N VAL A 299 11.55 24.52 18.51
CA VAL A 299 12.26 23.43 19.20
C VAL A 299 13.77 23.56 19.06
N SER A 300 14.24 24.36 18.09
CA SER A 300 15.66 24.65 17.87
C SER A 300 16.33 25.39 19.04
N LYS A 301 15.52 25.94 19.96
CA LYS A 301 15.97 26.57 21.22
C LYS A 301 16.10 25.60 22.40
N ARG A 302 15.76 24.31 22.24
CA ARG A 302 16.02 23.28 23.27
C ARG A 302 17.47 22.82 23.16
N GLU A 303 18.17 22.72 24.28
CA GLU A 303 19.57 22.26 24.33
C GLU A 303 19.73 20.90 23.62
N GLY A 304 20.64 20.82 22.65
CA GLY A 304 21.10 19.54 22.08
C GLY A 304 20.57 19.11 20.70
N LYS A 305 20.01 20.00 19.86
CA LYS A 305 19.67 19.65 18.45
C LYS A 305 20.21 20.62 17.40
N CYS A 306 20.48 20.05 16.23
CA CYS A 306 21.28 20.58 15.12
C CYS A 306 20.83 21.94 14.59
N ASN A 307 21.80 22.79 14.24
CA ASN A 307 21.57 24.02 13.49
C ASN A 307 20.88 23.69 12.16
N VAL A 308 19.87 24.49 11.81
CA VAL A 308 19.17 24.48 10.51
C VAL A 308 20.08 25.13 9.46
N GLU A 309 21.25 24.54 9.21
CA GLU A 309 22.00 24.85 8.00
C GLU A 309 21.44 23.98 6.87
N ASP A 310 21.17 24.61 5.72
CA ASP A 310 20.72 23.88 4.54
C ASP A 310 21.78 22.84 4.15
N ASP A 311 21.35 21.59 3.92
CA ASP A 311 22.21 20.49 3.47
C ASP A 311 22.78 20.81 2.08
N LYS A 312 23.92 21.50 2.05
CA LYS A 312 24.53 22.01 0.82
C LYS A 312 24.85 20.90 -0.18
N PHE A 313 25.29 19.73 0.31
CA PHE A 313 25.53 18.57 -0.55
C PHE A 313 24.23 18.15 -1.23
N TYR A 314 23.15 18.02 -0.46
CA TYR A 314 21.87 17.61 -1.01
C TYR A 314 21.27 18.63 -1.97
N GLU A 315 21.38 19.93 -1.70
CA GLU A 315 20.90 20.98 -2.62
C GLU A 315 21.60 20.91 -3.98
N VAL A 316 22.94 20.81 -4.00
CA VAL A 316 23.71 20.68 -5.24
C VAL A 316 23.35 19.38 -5.97
N LEU A 317 23.18 18.30 -5.22
CA LEU A 317 22.81 17.00 -5.79
C LEU A 317 21.42 17.05 -6.45
N LYS A 318 20.41 17.64 -5.78
CA LYS A 318 19.05 17.82 -6.31
C LYS A 318 19.07 18.55 -7.65
N GLU A 319 19.80 19.66 -7.76
CA GLU A 319 19.92 20.44 -8.99
C GLU A 319 20.50 19.62 -10.14
N ARG A 320 21.59 18.88 -9.88
CA ARG A 320 22.25 18.04 -10.88
C ARG A 320 21.37 16.89 -11.34
N VAL A 321 20.72 16.21 -10.41
CA VAL A 321 19.79 15.11 -10.72
C VAL A 321 18.60 15.59 -11.56
N ILE A 322 18.03 16.76 -11.25
CA ILE A 322 16.97 17.38 -12.07
C ILE A 322 17.46 17.59 -13.52
N LYS A 323 18.69 18.07 -13.69
CA LYS A 323 19.28 18.28 -15.02
C LYS A 323 19.42 16.94 -15.76
N THR A 324 20.02 15.93 -15.13
CA THR A 324 20.22 14.60 -15.72
C THR A 324 18.89 13.94 -16.14
N LEU A 325 17.85 14.02 -15.31
CA LEU A 325 16.53 13.47 -15.64
C LEU A 325 15.93 14.16 -16.87
N LYS A 326 15.99 15.50 -16.92
CA LYS A 326 15.48 16.28 -18.07
C LYS A 326 16.23 15.99 -19.36
N GLU A 327 17.55 15.84 -19.31
CA GLU A 327 18.38 15.48 -20.47
C GLU A 327 18.02 14.09 -21.02
N ASN A 328 17.52 13.20 -20.16
CA ASN A 328 17.03 11.88 -20.54
C ASN A 328 15.52 11.83 -20.84
N ASN A 329 14.86 12.98 -21.02
CA ASN A 329 13.42 13.12 -21.27
C ASN A 329 12.52 12.53 -20.18
N ILE A 330 12.99 12.50 -18.93
CA ILE A 330 12.23 12.06 -17.76
C ILE A 330 11.80 13.31 -16.99
N ASP A 331 10.49 13.49 -16.82
CA ASP A 331 9.96 14.56 -15.96
C ASP A 331 10.08 14.13 -14.49
N PRO A 332 10.94 14.78 -13.69
CA PRO A 332 11.18 14.38 -12.29
C PRO A 332 9.93 14.48 -11.41
N ILE A 333 8.96 15.34 -11.78
CA ILE A 333 7.74 15.56 -11.01
C ILE A 333 6.65 14.60 -11.46
N THR A 334 6.50 14.38 -12.77
CA THR A 334 5.31 13.70 -13.32
C THR A 334 5.52 12.26 -13.75
N ASP A 335 6.76 11.86 -14.08
CA ASP A 335 7.06 10.51 -14.52
C ASP A 335 7.03 9.53 -13.33
N ARG A 336 6.34 8.41 -13.51
CA ARG A 336 6.19 7.33 -12.50
C ARG A 336 6.55 5.96 -13.07
N GLY A 337 7.22 5.93 -14.23
CA GLY A 337 7.65 4.70 -14.88
C GLY A 337 6.51 3.79 -15.33
N ALA A 338 5.28 4.30 -15.44
CA ALA A 338 4.07 3.54 -15.77
C ALA A 338 3.92 3.29 -17.28
N THR A 339 4.92 2.63 -17.89
CA THR A 339 4.86 2.25 -19.31
C THR A 339 3.95 1.03 -19.52
N THR A 340 3.46 0.84 -20.75
CA THR A 340 2.68 -0.36 -21.11
C THR A 340 3.46 -1.64 -20.84
N GLY A 341 4.76 -1.66 -21.15
CA GLY A 341 5.63 -2.82 -20.91
C GLY A 341 5.72 -3.18 -19.43
N ARG A 342 5.93 -2.19 -18.55
CA ARG A 342 5.97 -2.43 -17.09
C ARG A 342 4.62 -2.82 -16.52
N SER A 343 3.54 -2.23 -17.04
CA SER A 343 2.18 -2.62 -16.66
C SER A 343 1.89 -4.09 -17.00
N LEU A 344 2.31 -4.55 -18.19
CA LEU A 344 2.21 -5.96 -18.59
C LEU A 344 3.11 -6.87 -17.74
N TYR A 345 4.34 -6.45 -17.45
CA TYR A 345 5.25 -7.18 -16.58
C TYR A 345 4.65 -7.44 -15.19
N TYR A 346 4.12 -6.41 -14.53
CA TYR A 346 3.49 -6.58 -13.23
C TYR A 346 2.17 -7.34 -13.29
N MET A 347 1.41 -7.22 -14.38
CA MET A 347 0.24 -8.07 -14.61
C MET A 347 0.64 -9.55 -14.70
N CYS A 348 1.72 -9.87 -15.43
CA CYS A 348 2.24 -11.23 -15.51
C CYS A 348 2.71 -11.76 -14.15
N ILE A 349 3.40 -10.95 -13.35
CA ILE A 349 3.79 -11.32 -11.97
C ILE A 349 2.56 -11.58 -11.12
N PHE A 350 1.58 -10.68 -11.16
CA PHE A 350 0.35 -10.82 -10.39
C PHE A 350 -0.41 -12.10 -10.77
N VAL A 351 -0.59 -12.38 -12.06
CA VAL A 351 -1.24 -13.62 -12.53
C VAL A 351 -0.44 -14.85 -12.10
N SER A 352 0.90 -14.81 -12.20
CA SER A 352 1.78 -15.91 -11.78
C SER A 352 1.73 -16.14 -10.26
N MET A 353 1.64 -15.07 -9.48
CA MET A 353 1.46 -15.11 -8.04
C MET A 353 0.12 -15.73 -7.65
N ILE A 354 -0.99 -15.31 -8.28
CA ILE A 354 -2.32 -15.91 -8.03
C ILE A 354 -2.35 -17.38 -8.44
N THR A 355 -1.74 -17.71 -9.58
CA THR A 355 -1.68 -19.10 -10.07
C THR A 355 -0.88 -19.99 -9.12
N SER A 356 0.33 -19.58 -8.74
CA SER A 356 1.17 -20.31 -7.79
C SER A 356 0.55 -20.39 -6.38
N GLY A 357 -0.09 -19.31 -5.92
CA GLY A 357 -0.87 -19.31 -4.68
C GLY A 357 -2.01 -20.31 -4.70
N SER A 358 -2.71 -20.48 -5.82
CA SER A 358 -3.74 -21.52 -5.95
C SER A 358 -3.18 -22.94 -5.80
N TYR A 359 -1.93 -23.17 -6.23
CA TYR A 359 -1.24 -24.45 -6.02
C TYR A 359 -0.76 -24.62 -4.57
N HIS A 360 -0.29 -23.55 -3.92
CA HIS A 360 0.02 -23.56 -2.49
C HIS A 360 -1.18 -24.02 -1.65
N VAL A 361 -2.36 -23.42 -1.89
CA VAL A 361 -3.62 -23.80 -1.22
C VAL A 361 -3.98 -25.27 -1.46
N LYS A 362 -3.60 -25.84 -2.62
CA LYS A 362 -3.79 -27.27 -2.96
C LYS A 362 -2.74 -28.21 -2.34
N GLY A 363 -1.88 -27.70 -1.46
CA GLY A 363 -0.82 -28.48 -0.82
C GLY A 363 0.26 -28.90 -1.82
N ASN A 364 0.62 -28.03 -2.76
CA ASN A 364 1.72 -28.25 -3.70
C ASN A 364 3.00 -27.51 -3.26
N PRO A 365 4.09 -28.23 -2.93
CA PRO A 365 5.36 -27.61 -2.53
C PRO A 365 5.98 -26.68 -3.57
N LEU A 366 5.95 -27.05 -4.86
CA LEU A 366 6.46 -26.19 -5.94
C LEU A 366 5.60 -24.92 -6.10
N GLY A 367 4.28 -25.05 -5.95
CA GLY A 367 3.36 -23.92 -5.88
C GLY A 367 3.72 -22.96 -4.76
N SER A 368 4.07 -23.48 -3.59
CA SER A 368 4.49 -22.69 -2.41
C SER A 368 5.80 -21.94 -2.64
N PHE A 369 6.79 -22.60 -3.25
CA PHE A 369 8.06 -21.99 -3.65
C PHE A 369 7.83 -20.83 -4.63
N LEU A 370 7.10 -21.09 -5.72
CA LEU A 370 6.83 -20.07 -6.73
C LEU A 370 5.96 -18.94 -6.17
N PHE A 371 5.06 -19.23 -5.25
CA PHE A 371 4.23 -18.22 -4.61
C PHE A 371 5.07 -17.24 -3.78
N ALA A 372 6.09 -17.73 -3.05
CA ALA A 372 7.04 -16.87 -2.37
C ALA A 372 7.88 -16.02 -3.35
N VAL A 373 8.37 -16.62 -4.44
CA VAL A 373 9.15 -15.90 -5.48
C VAL A 373 8.33 -14.81 -6.16
N PHE A 374 7.10 -15.10 -6.59
CA PHE A 374 6.25 -14.09 -7.22
C PHE A 374 5.71 -13.07 -6.22
N GLY A 375 5.51 -13.46 -4.95
CA GLY A 375 5.22 -12.52 -3.86
C GLY A 375 6.38 -11.52 -3.65
N TRP A 376 7.62 -12.00 -3.68
CA TRP A 376 8.82 -11.16 -3.66
C TRP A 376 8.85 -10.17 -4.83
N LEU A 377 8.66 -10.64 -6.06
CA LEU A 377 8.68 -9.77 -7.25
C LEU A 377 7.52 -8.75 -7.26
N LEU A 378 6.34 -9.13 -6.75
CA LEU A 378 5.23 -8.19 -6.57
C LEU A 378 5.55 -7.13 -5.50
N GLY A 379 6.41 -7.48 -4.55
CA GLY A 379 6.97 -6.59 -3.55
C GLY A 379 7.60 -5.32 -4.12
N ALA A 380 8.08 -5.31 -5.38
CA ALA A 380 8.55 -4.09 -6.03
C ALA A 380 7.46 -2.98 -6.12
N ILE A 381 6.21 -3.35 -6.48
CA ILE A 381 5.08 -2.41 -6.45
C ILE A 381 4.75 -2.01 -5.00
N GLY A 382 4.87 -2.96 -4.07
CA GLY A 382 4.73 -2.71 -2.63
C GLY A 382 5.67 -1.63 -2.12
N HIS A 383 6.94 -1.80 -2.44
CA HIS A 383 8.03 -0.90 -2.09
C HIS A 383 7.83 0.49 -2.71
N ASP A 384 7.73 0.58 -4.03
CA ASP A 384 7.52 1.86 -4.73
C ASP A 384 6.21 2.53 -4.31
N GLY A 385 5.16 1.75 -4.07
CA GLY A 385 3.85 2.23 -3.62
C GLY A 385 3.93 2.84 -2.22
N GLY A 386 4.72 2.22 -1.34
CA GLY A 386 5.05 2.77 -0.01
C GLY A 386 5.79 4.10 -0.09
N HIS A 387 6.59 4.32 -1.13
CA HIS A 387 7.29 5.57 -1.40
C HIS A 387 6.52 6.55 -2.32
N PHE A 388 5.26 6.27 -2.63
CA PHE A 388 4.42 7.10 -3.50
C PHE A 388 4.95 7.28 -4.94
N ALA A 389 5.78 6.34 -5.39
CA ALA A 389 6.52 6.37 -6.66
C ALA A 389 5.84 5.61 -7.81
N VAL A 390 4.70 4.94 -7.56
CA VAL A 390 3.95 4.18 -8.58
C VAL A 390 3.01 5.07 -9.39
N SER A 391 2.37 6.05 -8.75
CA SER A 391 1.36 6.89 -9.41
C SER A 391 1.26 8.29 -8.83
N ARG A 392 0.70 9.21 -9.63
CA ARG A 392 0.26 10.53 -9.15
C ARG A 392 -1.11 10.50 -8.47
N ILE A 393 -1.81 9.37 -8.53
CA ILE A 393 -3.09 9.17 -7.85
C ILE A 393 -2.78 8.54 -6.48
N PRO A 394 -3.02 9.22 -5.35
CA PRO A 394 -2.67 8.70 -4.03
C PRO A 394 -3.26 7.32 -3.75
N LEU A 395 -4.50 7.08 -4.17
CA LEU A 395 -5.17 5.79 -4.00
C LEU A 395 -4.40 4.62 -4.66
N LEU A 396 -3.74 4.85 -5.80
CA LEU A 396 -2.99 3.79 -6.46
C LEU A 396 -1.69 3.44 -5.72
N ASN A 397 -1.07 4.41 -5.05
CA ASN A 397 0.06 4.13 -4.15
C ASN A 397 -0.42 3.43 -2.87
N ASP A 398 -1.56 3.89 -2.31
CA ASP A 398 -2.19 3.27 -1.13
C ASP A 398 -2.61 1.82 -1.40
N VAL A 399 -2.98 1.47 -2.63
CA VAL A 399 -3.22 0.08 -3.05
C VAL A 399 -1.90 -0.62 -3.36
N GLY A 400 -0.97 0.07 -4.04
CA GLY A 400 0.34 -0.44 -4.41
C GLY A 400 1.13 -0.98 -3.23
N VAL A 401 1.15 -0.27 -2.09
CA VAL A 401 1.86 -0.70 -0.88
C VAL A 401 1.44 -2.09 -0.39
N TRP A 402 0.21 -2.53 -0.66
CA TRP A 402 -0.25 -3.88 -0.31
C TRP A 402 0.43 -4.98 -1.13
N GLY A 403 1.18 -4.66 -2.19
CA GLY A 403 2.06 -5.59 -2.88
C GLY A 403 3.11 -6.23 -1.96
N ILE A 404 3.45 -5.56 -0.84
CA ILE A 404 4.40 -6.09 0.16
C ILE A 404 3.76 -7.13 1.11
N SER A 405 2.46 -7.41 1.00
CA SER A 405 1.70 -8.21 1.99
C SER A 405 2.21 -9.63 2.24
N PHE A 406 3.01 -10.18 1.33
CA PHE A 406 3.61 -11.52 1.45
C PHE A 406 4.98 -11.51 2.15
N LEU A 407 5.52 -10.33 2.42
CA LEU A 407 6.83 -10.12 3.04
C LEU A 407 6.67 -9.43 4.40
N CYS A 408 5.81 -8.40 4.47
CA CYS A 408 5.57 -7.59 5.66
C CYS A 408 4.09 -7.21 5.80
N ASN A 409 3.70 -6.78 7.01
CA ASN A 409 2.46 -6.03 7.17
C ASN A 409 2.58 -4.64 6.52
N PRO A 410 1.73 -4.26 5.54
CA PRO A 410 1.90 -3.02 4.78
C PRO A 410 1.82 -1.72 5.60
N ILE A 411 1.11 -1.73 6.73
CA ILE A 411 0.96 -0.54 7.58
C ILE A 411 2.16 -0.37 8.48
N MET A 412 2.61 -1.47 9.09
CA MET A 412 3.84 -1.49 9.86
C MET A 412 5.02 -1.09 8.97
N TRP A 413 5.09 -1.64 7.75
CA TRP A 413 6.08 -1.31 6.74
C TRP A 413 6.19 0.21 6.48
N GLN A 414 5.07 0.94 6.39
CA GLN A 414 5.11 2.39 6.22
C GLN A 414 5.69 3.14 7.43
N HIS A 415 5.50 2.63 8.65
CA HIS A 415 6.07 3.24 9.86
C HIS A 415 7.54 2.88 10.01
N GLN A 416 7.87 1.65 9.67
CA GLN A 416 9.20 1.06 9.79
C GLN A 416 10.13 1.56 8.70
N HIS A 417 9.84 1.20 7.44
CA HIS A 417 10.69 1.49 6.30
C HIS A 417 10.54 2.94 5.84
N THR A 418 9.31 3.35 5.51
CA THR A 418 9.07 4.64 4.84
C THR A 418 9.32 5.84 5.77
N TYR A 419 8.86 5.76 7.03
CA TYR A 419 9.09 6.84 7.99
C TYR A 419 10.46 6.75 8.68
N ALA A 420 10.77 5.61 9.33
CA ALA A 420 11.91 5.56 10.23
C ALA A 420 13.21 5.24 9.51
N HIS A 421 13.32 4.07 8.87
CA HIS A 421 14.54 3.64 8.19
C HIS A 421 15.03 4.69 7.19
N HIS A 422 14.18 5.17 6.28
CA HIS A 422 14.56 6.22 5.33
C HIS A 422 14.94 7.58 5.94
N SER A 423 14.52 7.85 7.18
CA SER A 423 14.97 9.06 7.90
C SER A 423 16.28 8.85 8.63
N TYR A 424 16.49 7.65 9.17
CA TYR A 424 17.49 7.37 10.20
C TYR A 424 18.33 6.12 9.90
N THR A 425 18.52 5.74 8.64
CA THR A 425 19.26 4.55 8.19
C THR A 425 20.50 4.28 9.04
N ASN A 426 20.58 3.08 9.62
CA ASN A 426 21.65 2.61 10.50
C ASN A 426 21.89 3.42 11.80
N ASP A 427 21.02 4.38 12.15
CA ASP A 427 21.01 4.95 13.50
C ASP A 427 20.38 3.95 14.47
N PHE A 428 21.20 3.33 15.31
CA PHE A 428 20.78 2.30 16.26
C PHE A 428 19.57 2.67 17.13
N ASP A 429 19.41 3.94 17.49
CA ASP A 429 18.37 4.36 18.43
C ASP A 429 17.04 4.72 17.72
N HIS A 430 17.07 4.85 16.38
CA HIS A 430 15.94 5.34 15.58
C HIS A 430 15.59 4.46 14.37
N ASP A 431 16.47 3.56 13.92
CA ASP A 431 16.27 2.66 12.79
C ASP A 431 15.75 1.28 13.23
N PRO A 432 14.45 1.00 13.05
CA PRO A 432 13.87 -0.30 13.39
C PRO A 432 14.39 -1.46 12.54
N ASP A 433 14.96 -1.22 11.35
CA ASP A 433 15.41 -2.30 10.46
C ASP A 433 16.64 -3.04 11.00
N LEU A 434 17.44 -2.39 11.85
CA LEU A 434 18.53 -3.05 12.60
C LEU A 434 18.01 -4.17 13.52
N HIS A 435 16.71 -4.20 13.83
CA HIS A 435 16.10 -5.12 14.78
C HIS A 435 15.37 -6.30 14.16
N HIS A 436 15.31 -6.42 12.82
CA HIS A 436 14.66 -7.53 12.10
C HIS A 436 15.04 -8.92 12.64
N PHE A 437 16.33 -9.10 12.92
CA PHE A 437 16.91 -10.38 13.33
C PHE A 437 17.35 -10.41 14.78
N SER A 438 17.01 -9.39 15.59
CA SER A 438 17.49 -9.23 16.97
C SER A 438 17.22 -10.42 17.91
N ILE A 439 16.35 -11.36 17.54
CA ILE A 439 16.17 -12.62 18.26
C ILE A 439 17.38 -13.56 18.07
N PHE A 440 18.00 -13.53 16.89
CA PHE A 440 19.00 -14.50 16.46
C PHE A 440 20.37 -13.89 16.14
N LEU A 441 20.41 -12.68 15.56
CA LEU A 441 21.62 -12.05 15.03
C LEU A 441 21.85 -10.69 15.68
N LYS A 442 23.11 -10.43 16.03
CA LYS A 442 23.65 -9.12 16.41
C LYS A 442 24.21 -8.46 15.16
N VAL A 443 23.55 -7.39 14.72
CA VAL A 443 23.95 -6.66 13.49
C VAL A 443 24.67 -5.34 13.80
N HIS A 444 24.63 -4.88 15.05
CA HIS A 444 25.22 -3.63 15.53
C HIS A 444 25.93 -3.83 16.88
N ARG A 445 27.01 -3.09 17.15
CA ARG A 445 27.80 -3.22 18.40
C ARG A 445 27.05 -2.82 19.67
N LYS A 446 26.10 -1.89 19.55
CA LYS A 446 25.26 -1.43 20.68
C LYS A 446 24.24 -2.48 21.18
N PHE A 447 24.03 -3.59 20.47
CA PHE A 447 23.21 -4.68 21.01
C PHE A 447 23.83 -5.25 22.29
N GLN A 448 23.00 -5.58 23.28
CA GLN A 448 23.45 -6.31 24.46
C GLN A 448 23.99 -7.68 24.05
N ASN A 449 25.15 -8.07 24.58
CA ASN A 449 25.78 -9.33 24.22
C ASN A 449 25.00 -10.54 24.78
N GLU A 450 24.36 -11.30 23.88
CA GLU A 450 23.67 -12.55 24.19
C GLU A 450 24.45 -13.76 23.68
N SER A 451 24.37 -14.90 24.38
CA SER A 451 25.11 -16.12 24.00
C SER A 451 24.74 -16.66 22.62
N ILE A 452 23.50 -16.42 22.16
CA ILE A 452 22.99 -16.88 20.88
C ILE A 452 23.75 -16.27 19.69
N TYR A 453 24.23 -15.02 19.83
CA TYR A 453 24.93 -14.31 18.76
C TYR A 453 26.28 -14.94 18.41
N LYS A 454 26.90 -15.72 19.31
CA LYS A 454 28.12 -16.48 19.00
C LYS A 454 27.94 -17.49 17.87
N ASN A 455 26.69 -17.86 17.55
CA ASN A 455 26.37 -18.79 16.48
C ASN A 455 26.40 -18.13 15.09
N GLN A 456 26.39 -16.80 15.00
CA GLN A 456 26.31 -16.09 13.72
C GLN A 456 27.61 -16.14 12.88
N LYS A 457 28.72 -16.67 13.43
CA LYS A 457 29.87 -17.13 12.63
C LYS A 457 29.52 -18.27 11.68
N SER A 458 28.45 -19.02 11.96
CA SER A 458 27.96 -20.07 11.07
C SER A 458 27.02 -19.47 10.03
N VAL A 459 27.42 -19.54 8.75
CA VAL A 459 26.54 -19.15 7.63
C VAL A 459 25.22 -19.91 7.67
N PHE A 460 25.23 -21.19 8.06
CA PHE A 460 23.99 -21.97 8.22
C PHE A 460 23.05 -21.35 9.26
N PHE A 461 23.58 -20.88 10.39
CA PHE A 461 22.79 -20.21 11.42
C PHE A 461 22.25 -18.85 10.94
N VAL A 462 23.03 -18.07 10.19
CA VAL A 462 22.58 -16.81 9.58
C VAL A 462 21.41 -17.05 8.63
N PHE A 463 21.52 -18.03 7.72
CA PHE A 463 20.43 -18.37 6.81
C PHE A 463 19.22 -18.98 7.53
N PHE A 464 19.44 -19.72 8.62
CA PHE A 464 18.36 -20.16 9.50
C PHE A 464 17.61 -18.95 10.10
N ALA A 465 18.32 -17.95 10.62
CA ALA A 465 17.70 -16.73 11.14
C ALA A 465 16.93 -15.96 10.05
N TYR A 466 17.51 -15.84 8.85
CA TYR A 466 16.88 -15.18 7.71
C TYR A 466 15.56 -15.85 7.28
N ALA A 467 15.44 -17.16 7.43
CA ALA A 467 14.20 -17.88 7.11
C ALA A 467 12.99 -17.42 7.95
N PHE A 468 13.21 -16.83 9.14
CA PHE A 468 12.13 -16.40 10.04
C PHE A 468 11.76 -14.93 9.93
N VAL A 469 12.42 -14.14 9.09
CA VAL A 469 12.16 -12.68 9.03
C VAL A 469 10.71 -12.36 8.66
N VAL A 470 10.15 -13.06 7.66
CA VAL A 470 8.76 -12.86 7.24
C VAL A 470 7.77 -13.27 8.33
N PHE A 471 8.11 -14.27 9.15
CA PHE A 471 7.31 -14.58 10.34
C PHE A 471 7.33 -13.41 11.34
N GLY A 472 8.48 -12.77 11.55
CA GLY A 472 8.58 -11.54 12.32
C GLY A 472 7.69 -10.43 11.73
N GLU A 473 7.91 -10.12 10.46
CA GLU A 473 7.37 -8.96 9.74
C GLU A 473 5.86 -9.04 9.46
N CYS A 474 5.30 -10.24 9.27
CA CYS A 474 3.87 -10.44 9.02
C CYS A 474 3.07 -10.78 10.29
N ILE A 475 3.71 -11.29 11.34
CA ILE A 475 3.01 -11.84 12.51
C ILE A 475 3.49 -11.19 13.81
N LYS A 476 4.75 -11.40 14.21
CA LYS A 476 5.21 -11.04 15.55
C LYS A 476 5.21 -9.52 15.77
N ILE A 477 5.92 -8.79 14.91
CA ILE A 477 6.20 -7.35 15.07
C ILE A 477 4.91 -6.52 14.91
N PRO A 478 4.02 -6.77 13.91
CA PRO A 478 2.76 -6.03 13.83
C PRO A 478 1.87 -6.21 15.06
N MET A 479 1.84 -7.42 15.63
CA MET A 479 1.07 -7.72 16.84
C MET A 479 1.66 -7.06 18.08
N GLU A 480 2.98 -7.02 18.19
CA GLU A 480 3.68 -6.31 19.24
C GLU A 480 3.41 -4.81 19.16
N MET A 481 3.58 -4.20 17.97
CA MET A 481 3.24 -2.80 17.70
C MET A 481 1.78 -2.47 18.05
N MET A 482 0.84 -3.38 17.75
CA MET A 482 -0.57 -3.24 18.13
C MET A 482 -0.78 -3.32 19.64
N LYS A 483 -0.03 -4.17 20.36
CA LYS A 483 -0.14 -4.34 21.80
C LYS A 483 0.46 -3.15 22.56
N THR A 484 1.70 -2.78 22.24
CA THR A 484 2.47 -1.74 22.94
C THR A 484 2.08 -0.34 22.47
N GLY A 485 1.63 -0.20 21.22
CA GLY A 485 1.51 1.11 20.56
C GLY A 485 2.85 1.62 20.03
N TRP A 486 3.90 0.79 20.00
CA TRP A 486 5.24 1.17 19.59
C TRP A 486 5.89 0.08 18.75
N LEU A 487 6.53 0.47 17.65
CA LEU A 487 7.43 -0.40 16.89
C LEU A 487 8.82 -0.32 17.53
N TYR A 488 9.29 -1.43 18.09
CA TYR A 488 10.57 -1.58 18.81
C TYR A 488 10.82 -0.56 19.94
N GLY A 489 9.80 0.14 20.43
CA GLY A 489 9.97 1.25 21.38
C GLY A 489 10.58 2.52 20.76
N MET A 490 10.83 2.52 19.44
CA MET A 490 11.45 3.61 18.70
C MET A 490 10.42 4.49 18.00
N VAL A 491 9.38 3.85 17.43
CA VAL A 491 8.42 4.52 16.55
C VAL A 491 7.01 4.36 17.10
N GLU A 492 6.44 5.46 17.59
CA GLU A 492 5.11 5.51 18.23
C GLU A 492 3.97 5.34 17.22
N PHE A 493 3.05 4.40 17.41
CA PHE A 493 1.94 4.20 16.49
C PHE A 493 0.78 5.20 16.71
N THR A 494 1.01 6.46 16.35
CA THR A 494 0.08 7.58 16.52
C THR A 494 -1.28 7.38 15.84
N ASP A 495 -1.33 6.58 14.75
CA ASP A 495 -2.54 6.31 13.97
C ASP A 495 -3.33 5.04 14.37
N LYS A 496 -3.00 4.42 15.52
CA LYS A 496 -3.51 3.11 15.95
C LYS A 496 -5.02 2.91 15.77
N LYS A 497 -5.85 3.86 16.23
CA LYS A 497 -7.33 3.76 16.17
C LYS A 497 -7.85 3.57 14.74
N ARG A 498 -7.21 4.22 13.76
CA ARG A 498 -7.61 4.24 12.36
C ARG A 498 -7.14 2.99 11.61
N LYS A 499 -5.99 2.45 12.00
CA LYS A 499 -5.25 1.42 11.26
C LYS A 499 -5.29 0.02 11.90
N ALA A 500 -5.82 -0.10 13.12
CA ALA A 500 -5.98 -1.37 13.83
C ALA A 500 -6.72 -2.45 13.02
N ILE A 501 -7.88 -2.11 12.45
CA ILE A 501 -8.71 -3.08 11.70
C ILE A 501 -7.94 -3.61 10.48
N PRO A 502 -7.42 -2.77 9.57
CA PRO A 502 -6.58 -3.23 8.46
C PRO A 502 -5.38 -4.08 8.89
N MET A 503 -4.71 -3.78 10.01
CA MET A 503 -3.61 -4.60 10.52
C MET A 503 -4.08 -6.02 10.89
N TYR A 504 -5.17 -6.14 11.64
CA TYR A 504 -5.73 -7.45 12.01
C TYR A 504 -6.29 -8.22 10.80
N LEU A 505 -6.86 -7.51 9.81
CA LEU A 505 -7.32 -8.13 8.57
C LEU A 505 -6.16 -8.70 7.74
N HIS A 506 -5.04 -7.97 7.64
CA HIS A 506 -3.83 -8.49 7.01
C HIS A 506 -3.31 -9.73 7.75
N TYR A 507 -3.17 -9.67 9.07
CA TYR A 507 -2.74 -10.80 9.90
C TYR A 507 -3.63 -12.04 9.69
N GLY A 508 -4.96 -11.87 9.78
CA GLY A 508 -5.91 -12.96 9.57
C GLY A 508 -5.86 -13.53 8.16
N ALA A 509 -5.73 -12.68 7.13
CA ALA A 509 -5.60 -13.12 5.75
C ALA A 509 -4.29 -13.87 5.51
N TYR A 510 -3.18 -13.41 6.08
CA TYR A 510 -1.88 -14.07 5.99
C TYR A 510 -1.92 -15.45 6.66
N MET A 511 -2.44 -15.54 7.88
CA MET A 511 -2.61 -16.82 8.59
C MET A 511 -3.54 -17.77 7.83
N ALA A 512 -4.67 -17.29 7.31
CA ALA A 512 -5.59 -18.11 6.55
C ALA A 512 -4.96 -18.64 5.26
N LEU A 513 -4.32 -17.77 4.47
CA LEU A 513 -3.81 -18.10 3.14
C LEU A 513 -2.50 -18.87 3.18
N ILE A 514 -1.52 -18.44 3.97
CA ILE A 514 -0.16 -18.99 3.96
C ILE A 514 -0.02 -20.18 4.92
N VAL A 515 -0.67 -20.12 6.08
CA VAL A 515 -0.47 -21.12 7.14
C VAL A 515 -1.55 -22.18 7.11
N LEU A 516 -2.82 -21.78 7.13
CA LEU A 516 -3.93 -22.73 7.32
C LEU A 516 -4.37 -23.39 6.01
N SER A 517 -4.34 -22.67 4.89
CA SER A 517 -4.92 -23.15 3.63
C SER A 517 -4.37 -24.50 3.12
N PRO A 518 -3.04 -24.80 3.20
CA PRO A 518 -2.53 -26.09 2.73
C PRO A 518 -3.10 -27.28 3.53
N PHE A 519 -3.46 -27.09 4.80
CA PHE A 519 -4.03 -28.17 5.63
C PHE A 519 -5.46 -28.55 5.24
N PHE A 520 -6.16 -27.68 4.50
CA PHE A 520 -7.50 -27.98 3.96
C PHE A 520 -7.46 -28.63 2.57
N SER A 521 -6.26 -28.90 2.02
CA SER A 521 -6.09 -29.51 0.70
C SER A 521 -6.40 -31.02 0.65
N GLY A 522 -6.60 -31.66 1.80
CA GLY A 522 -6.72 -33.12 1.93
C GLY A 522 -5.38 -33.86 1.77
N LYS A 523 -4.25 -33.16 1.68
CA LYS A 523 -2.91 -33.75 1.72
C LYS A 523 -2.52 -34.16 3.14
N SER A 524 -1.47 -34.99 3.24
CA SER A 524 -0.94 -35.38 4.55
C SER A 524 -0.43 -34.14 5.31
N PHE A 525 -0.37 -34.25 6.64
CA PHE A 525 0.18 -33.21 7.50
C PHE A 525 1.59 -32.78 7.05
N LEU A 526 2.47 -33.73 6.70
CA LEU A 526 3.84 -33.47 6.27
C LEU A 526 3.93 -32.65 4.97
N VAL A 527 3.03 -32.89 4.01
CA VAL A 527 2.97 -32.11 2.77
C VAL A 527 2.42 -30.71 3.04
N SER A 528 1.42 -30.60 3.91
CA SER A 528 0.80 -29.32 4.26
C SER A 528 1.79 -28.42 5.00
N ILE A 529 2.47 -28.93 6.03
CA ILE A 529 3.47 -28.16 6.77
C ILE A 529 4.69 -27.82 5.90
N SER A 530 5.10 -28.69 4.98
CA SER A 530 6.20 -28.37 4.06
C SER A 530 5.86 -27.23 3.11
N CYS A 531 4.60 -27.12 2.65
CA CYS A 531 4.14 -25.97 1.86
C CYS A 531 4.27 -24.65 2.64
N VAL A 532 3.86 -24.65 3.92
CA VAL A 532 4.01 -23.47 4.80
C VAL A 532 5.48 -23.11 4.99
N LEU A 533 6.31 -24.08 5.36
CA LEU A 533 7.74 -23.88 5.60
C LEU A 533 8.47 -23.39 4.35
N ILE A 534 8.20 -23.99 3.19
CA ILE A 534 8.80 -23.57 1.91
C ILE A 534 8.47 -22.11 1.63
N HIS A 535 7.21 -21.69 1.78
CA HIS A 535 6.83 -20.31 1.54
C HIS A 535 7.55 -19.34 2.48
N ILE A 536 7.49 -19.60 3.80
CA ILE A 536 8.09 -18.72 4.82
C ILE A 536 9.61 -18.64 4.64
N VAL A 537 10.28 -19.78 4.46
CA VAL A 537 11.75 -19.83 4.31
C VAL A 537 12.20 -19.10 3.05
N VAL A 538 11.55 -19.36 1.90
CA VAL A 538 11.94 -18.75 0.62
C VAL A 538 11.67 -17.25 0.63
N ALA A 539 10.49 -16.81 1.11
CA ALA A 539 10.17 -15.40 1.23
C ALA A 539 11.13 -14.70 2.20
N GLY A 540 11.46 -15.34 3.33
CA GLY A 540 12.40 -14.82 4.31
C GLY A 540 13.83 -14.68 3.78
N TRP A 541 14.32 -15.68 3.05
CA TRP A 541 15.61 -15.58 2.37
C TRP A 541 15.62 -14.47 1.33
N LEU A 542 14.63 -14.42 0.44
CA LEU A 542 14.56 -13.35 -0.57
C LEU A 542 14.54 -11.96 0.08
N PHE A 543 13.75 -11.78 1.14
CA PHE A 543 13.72 -10.53 1.88
C PHE A 543 15.10 -10.18 2.46
N ALA A 544 15.71 -11.07 3.24
CA ALA A 544 16.95 -10.78 3.95
C ALA A 544 18.14 -10.57 3.00
N ILE A 545 18.28 -11.40 1.96
CA ILE A 545 19.46 -11.37 1.08
C ILE A 545 19.44 -10.22 0.06
N PHE A 546 18.32 -9.48 -0.05
CA PHE A 546 18.21 -8.34 -0.95
C PHE A 546 17.90 -7.02 -0.25
N SER A 547 17.19 -7.01 0.88
CA SER A 547 16.92 -5.76 1.61
C SER A 547 18.04 -5.38 2.57
N GLN A 548 18.70 -6.35 3.20
CA GLN A 548 19.56 -6.08 4.36
C GLN A 548 21.04 -5.92 4.00
N ILE A 549 21.51 -6.65 2.99
CA ILE A 549 22.92 -6.69 2.59
C ILE A 549 23.48 -5.32 2.20
N ASN A 550 22.59 -4.40 1.77
CA ASN A 550 22.91 -3.04 1.41
C ASN A 550 23.21 -2.13 2.61
N HIS A 551 22.82 -2.51 3.82
CA HIS A 551 22.96 -1.70 5.03
C HIS A 551 23.77 -2.40 6.13
N LEU A 552 23.74 -3.74 6.18
CA LEU A 552 24.32 -4.53 7.25
C LEU A 552 25.74 -5.04 6.93
N ASN A 553 26.68 -4.11 6.75
CA ASN A 553 28.10 -4.41 6.67
C ASN A 553 28.94 -3.37 7.41
N GLU A 554 30.20 -3.70 7.70
CA GLU A 554 31.10 -2.85 8.48
C GLU A 554 31.18 -1.43 7.93
N PHE A 555 31.27 -1.29 6.60
CA PHE A 555 31.44 -0.01 5.92
C PHE A 555 30.23 0.93 6.01
N SER A 556 29.09 0.43 6.50
CA SER A 556 27.80 1.14 6.53
C SER A 556 27.30 1.38 7.94
N ILE A 557 27.77 0.58 8.89
CA ILE A 557 27.43 0.68 10.30
C ILE A 557 28.54 1.38 11.07
N ASP A 558 29.80 1.02 10.81
CA ASP A 558 30.96 1.62 11.48
C ASP A 558 31.58 2.73 10.62
N ILE A 559 30.79 3.76 10.35
CA ILE A 559 31.16 4.89 9.47
C ILE A 559 32.41 5.62 10.00
N VAL A 560 32.70 5.52 11.30
CA VAL A 560 33.89 6.10 11.95
C VAL A 560 35.19 5.46 11.46
N ASN A 561 35.15 4.17 11.08
CA ASN A 561 36.26 3.44 10.47
C ASN A 561 36.21 3.46 8.93
N GLY A 562 35.10 3.91 8.34
CA GLY A 562 34.97 4.16 6.90
C GLY A 562 35.77 5.40 6.48
N GLU A 563 36.34 5.38 5.28
CA GLU A 563 37.29 6.38 4.74
C GLU A 563 36.72 7.80 4.51
N THR A 564 35.62 8.18 5.15
CA THR A 564 35.05 9.52 5.01
C THR A 564 35.86 10.50 5.86
N LYS A 565 36.76 11.24 5.20
CA LYS A 565 37.73 12.15 5.86
C LYS A 565 37.09 13.37 6.55
N ASP A 566 35.82 13.64 6.30
CA ASP A 566 35.12 14.84 6.79
C ASP A 566 33.91 14.49 7.69
N LYS A 567 34.18 14.29 8.99
CA LYS A 567 33.15 14.01 10.00
C LYS A 567 32.11 15.13 10.10
N LYS A 568 32.51 16.38 9.86
CA LYS A 568 31.62 17.54 9.93
C LYS A 568 30.61 17.53 8.79
N MET A 569 31.01 17.09 7.59
CA MET A 569 30.08 16.87 6.47
C MET A 569 29.00 15.83 6.83
N LEU A 570 29.40 14.72 7.45
CA LEU A 570 28.45 13.67 7.87
C LEU A 570 27.53 14.14 9.00
N GLU A 571 28.01 14.95 9.94
CA GLU A 571 27.17 15.50 11.02
C GLU A 571 26.13 16.50 10.49
N ASN A 572 26.46 17.24 9.42
CA ASN A 572 25.65 18.34 8.91
C ASN A 572 24.79 17.98 7.69
N SER A 573 25.01 16.83 7.04
CA SER A 573 24.29 16.43 5.82
C SER A 573 23.58 15.09 6.00
N TRP A 574 22.25 15.13 6.02
CA TRP A 574 21.42 13.94 6.01
C TRP A 574 21.69 13.11 4.75
N ALA A 575 21.85 13.75 3.60
CA ALA A 575 22.12 13.03 2.35
C ALA A 575 23.48 12.32 2.38
N ALA A 576 24.51 12.93 2.97
CA ALA A 576 25.81 12.28 3.14
C ALA A 576 25.72 11.06 4.07
N GLN A 577 24.91 11.14 5.14
CA GLN A 577 24.62 9.99 6.00
C GLN A 577 23.94 8.87 5.20
N GLN A 578 22.94 9.18 4.37
CA GLN A 578 22.27 8.18 3.53
C GLN A 578 23.23 7.49 2.54
N VAL A 579 24.14 8.24 1.90
CA VAL A 579 25.17 7.65 1.02
C VAL A 579 26.09 6.73 1.80
N THR A 580 26.53 7.13 2.99
CA THR A 580 27.50 6.37 3.78
C THR A 580 26.90 5.21 4.56
N THR A 581 25.58 5.15 4.74
CA THR A 581 24.87 4.04 5.39
C THR A 581 24.28 3.03 4.40
N SER A 582 24.43 3.29 3.10
CA SER A 582 23.88 2.46 2.02
C SER A 582 24.98 1.99 1.07
N ASN A 583 24.73 0.89 0.37
CA ASN A 583 25.60 0.38 -0.68
C ASN A 583 24.81 -0.04 -1.89
N ASN A 584 25.45 0.04 -3.04
CA ASN A 584 24.97 -0.53 -4.28
C ASN A 584 25.68 -1.86 -4.59
N PHE A 585 25.08 -2.70 -5.43
CA PHE A 585 25.74 -3.90 -5.95
C PHE A 585 25.31 -4.16 -7.39
N ALA A 586 26.21 -4.69 -8.22
CA ALA A 586 25.90 -5.14 -9.59
C ALA A 586 24.99 -4.18 -10.39
N THR A 587 25.28 -2.87 -10.31
CA THR A 587 24.41 -1.78 -10.80
C THR A 587 24.16 -1.82 -12.30
N ASN A 588 25.11 -2.36 -13.07
CA ASN A 588 25.01 -2.53 -14.52
C ASN A 588 24.23 -3.78 -14.96
N SER A 589 23.73 -4.60 -14.02
CA SER A 589 23.03 -5.85 -14.33
C SER A 589 21.52 -5.67 -14.35
N PHE A 590 20.93 -5.83 -15.54
CA PHE A 590 19.48 -5.87 -15.70
C PHE A 590 18.83 -7.01 -14.88
N PHE A 591 19.48 -8.17 -14.81
CA PHE A 591 18.99 -9.30 -14.02
C PHE A 591 18.88 -8.92 -12.54
N TRP A 592 19.95 -8.36 -11.96
CA TRP A 592 19.95 -7.99 -10.53
C TRP A 592 18.98 -6.84 -10.26
N HIS A 593 18.87 -5.89 -11.18
CA HIS A 593 17.89 -4.80 -11.05
C HIS A 593 16.45 -5.32 -10.95
N ILE A 594 16.07 -6.27 -11.81
CA ILE A 594 14.73 -6.86 -11.78
C ILE A 594 14.56 -7.81 -10.60
N PHE A 595 15.49 -8.73 -10.39
CA PHE A 595 15.34 -9.80 -9.40
C PHE A 595 15.44 -9.29 -7.95
N SER A 596 16.20 -8.22 -7.71
CA SER A 596 16.27 -7.55 -6.41
C SER A 596 15.23 -6.46 -6.22
N ASN A 597 14.28 -6.25 -7.15
CA ASN A 597 13.30 -5.15 -7.08
C ASN A 597 13.93 -3.74 -7.03
N GLY A 598 15.07 -3.53 -7.70
CA GLY A 598 15.79 -2.26 -7.68
C GLY A 598 16.65 -2.02 -6.43
N LEU A 599 16.65 -2.94 -5.47
CA LEU A 599 17.47 -2.85 -4.23
C LEU A 599 18.98 -2.96 -4.50
N ASN A 600 19.37 -3.24 -5.75
CA ASN A 600 20.76 -3.15 -6.19
C ASN A 600 21.29 -1.70 -6.26
N MET A 601 20.41 -0.70 -6.13
CA MET A 601 20.70 0.75 -6.20
C MET A 601 20.17 1.50 -4.96
N GLN A 602 20.55 1.08 -3.75
CA GLN A 602 20.06 1.69 -2.51
C GLN A 602 20.51 3.12 -2.28
N ILE A 603 21.72 3.50 -2.72
CA ILE A 603 22.21 4.87 -2.49
C ILE A 603 21.27 5.88 -3.15
N GLU A 604 20.96 5.68 -4.43
CA GLU A 604 20.04 6.55 -5.17
C GLU A 604 18.62 6.49 -4.59
N HIS A 605 18.17 5.29 -4.19
CA HIS A 605 16.85 5.08 -3.60
C HIS A 605 16.66 5.87 -2.31
N HIS A 606 17.61 5.81 -1.38
CA HIS A 606 17.54 6.54 -0.11
C HIS A 606 17.60 8.06 -0.29
N LEU A 607 18.34 8.54 -1.30
CA LEU A 607 18.43 9.96 -1.62
C LEU A 607 17.16 10.50 -2.30
N PHE A 608 16.47 9.66 -3.09
CA PHE A 608 15.32 10.06 -3.90
C PHE A 608 14.18 9.02 -3.83
N PRO A 609 13.62 8.71 -2.66
CA PRO A 609 12.68 7.60 -2.49
C PRO A 609 11.40 7.76 -3.33
N GLY A 610 10.98 9.00 -3.58
CA GLY A 610 9.82 9.30 -4.43
C GLY A 610 10.04 9.10 -5.93
N LEU A 611 11.26 8.81 -6.37
CA LEU A 611 11.59 8.48 -7.76
C LEU A 611 11.41 6.98 -7.97
N ASN A 612 10.68 6.59 -9.02
CA ASN A 612 10.46 5.17 -9.30
C ASN A 612 11.81 4.45 -9.57
N HIS A 613 12.00 3.24 -9.02
CA HIS A 613 13.28 2.53 -9.10
C HIS A 613 13.79 2.32 -10.53
N CYS A 614 12.88 2.30 -11.52
CA CYS A 614 13.28 2.17 -12.93
C CYS A 614 14.18 3.31 -13.41
N HIS A 615 14.21 4.46 -12.73
CA HIS A 615 14.97 5.63 -13.14
C HIS A 615 16.30 5.77 -12.38
N LEU A 616 16.59 4.90 -11.41
CA LEU A 616 17.80 5.04 -10.56
C LEU A 616 19.10 4.91 -11.38
N HIS A 617 19.11 4.02 -12.37
CA HIS A 617 20.26 3.86 -13.29
C HIS A 617 20.59 5.13 -14.08
N VAL A 618 19.61 6.01 -14.31
CA VAL A 618 19.81 7.26 -15.04
C VAL A 618 20.56 8.27 -14.17
N ILE A 619 20.27 8.30 -12.86
CA ILE A 619 20.80 9.31 -11.95
C ILE A 619 22.11 8.88 -11.26
N GLN A 620 22.38 7.57 -11.21
CA GLN A 620 23.52 7.00 -10.52
C GLN A 620 24.88 7.62 -10.90
N PRO A 621 25.23 7.80 -12.20
CA PRO A 621 26.49 8.47 -12.55
C PRO A 621 26.60 9.91 -12.00
N THR A 622 25.47 10.61 -11.91
CA THR A 622 25.42 11.98 -11.38
C THR A 622 25.58 11.98 -9.85
N VAL A 623 24.96 11.02 -9.17
CA VAL A 623 25.10 10.83 -7.72
C VAL A 623 26.54 10.50 -7.37
N GLN A 624 27.15 9.53 -8.06
CA GLN A 624 28.54 9.14 -7.84
C GLN A 624 29.50 10.32 -8.04
N ALA A 625 29.41 11.02 -9.17
CA ALA A 625 30.29 12.17 -9.45
C ALA A 625 30.15 13.30 -8.42
N THR A 626 28.94 13.52 -7.90
CA THR A 626 28.71 14.54 -6.87
C THR A 626 29.25 14.09 -5.52
N CYS A 627 29.14 12.80 -5.17
CA CYS A 627 29.77 12.25 -3.97
C CYS A 627 31.29 12.42 -4.01
N GLU A 628 31.92 12.12 -5.15
CA GLU A 628 33.38 12.28 -5.35
C GLU A 628 33.83 13.73 -5.15
N GLU A 629 33.11 14.70 -5.71
CA GLU A 629 33.41 16.14 -5.54
C GLU A 629 33.33 16.59 -4.08
N PHE A 630 32.32 16.11 -3.35
CA PHE A 630 32.12 16.43 -1.93
C PHE A 630 32.95 15.53 -1.00
N ARG A 631 33.78 14.64 -1.55
CA ARG A 631 34.63 13.68 -0.81
C ARG A 631 33.82 12.76 0.10
N ILE A 632 32.62 12.41 -0.34
CA ILE A 632 31.74 11.43 0.30
C ILE A 632 31.99 10.06 -0.35
N HIS A 633 32.22 9.04 0.46
CA HIS A 633 32.55 7.72 -0.04
C HIS A 633 31.30 7.01 -0.60
N TYR A 634 31.20 6.94 -1.92
CA TYR A 634 30.14 6.24 -2.65
C TYR A 634 30.50 4.76 -2.82
N LYS A 635 29.70 3.86 -2.21
CA LYS A 635 30.00 2.41 -2.15
C LYS A 635 29.17 1.61 -3.14
N SER A 636 29.83 1.04 -4.14
CA SER A 636 29.19 0.16 -5.12
C SER A 636 30.03 -1.10 -5.33
N PHE A 637 29.50 -2.25 -4.92
CA PHE A 637 30.12 -3.56 -5.14
C PHE A 637 29.91 -4.01 -6.59
N GLU A 638 30.91 -4.67 -7.17
CA GLU A 638 30.85 -5.16 -8.55
C GLU A 638 29.80 -6.28 -8.71
N SER A 639 29.69 -7.16 -7.72
CA SER A 639 28.79 -8.31 -7.78
C SER A 639 27.99 -8.52 -6.49
N TRP A 640 26.86 -9.23 -6.60
CA TRP A 640 26.05 -9.62 -5.44
C TRP A 640 26.83 -10.51 -4.43
N PRO A 641 27.66 -11.49 -4.86
CA PRO A 641 28.49 -12.24 -3.92
C PRO A 641 29.43 -11.38 -3.07
N ASP A 642 29.96 -10.28 -3.61
CA ASP A 642 30.91 -9.43 -2.87
C ASP A 642 30.23 -8.72 -1.70
N ILE A 643 29.06 -8.12 -1.94
CA ILE A 643 28.30 -7.46 -0.88
C ILE A 643 27.77 -8.45 0.15
N MET A 644 27.35 -9.65 -0.29
CA MET A 644 26.93 -10.71 0.61
C MET A 644 28.10 -11.20 1.49
N SER A 645 29.30 -11.33 0.91
CA SER A 645 30.51 -11.66 1.67
C SER A 645 30.85 -10.59 2.69
N ALA A 646 30.71 -9.30 2.35
CA ALA A 646 30.92 -8.19 3.27
C ALA A 646 29.94 -8.23 4.45
N ALA A 647 28.66 -8.51 4.20
CA ALA A 647 27.65 -8.65 5.25
C ALA A 647 27.95 -9.85 6.18
N LEU A 648 28.28 -11.02 5.61
CA LEU A 648 28.60 -12.21 6.41
C LEU A 648 29.86 -12.01 7.28
N LYS A 649 30.90 -11.38 6.74
CA LYS A 649 32.12 -11.05 7.50
C LYS A 649 31.83 -10.09 8.66
N TRP A 650 30.93 -9.13 8.46
CA TRP A 650 30.52 -8.23 9.53
C TRP A 650 29.81 -8.97 10.67
N LEU A 651 28.88 -9.87 10.32
CA LEU A 651 28.23 -10.72 11.33
C LEU A 651 29.24 -11.62 12.04
N GLU A 652 30.17 -12.24 11.31
CA GLU A 652 31.24 -13.05 11.90
C GLU A 652 32.08 -12.25 12.90
N LYS A 653 32.52 -11.05 12.53
CA LYS A 653 33.26 -10.13 13.41
C LYS A 653 32.51 -9.82 14.70
N LEU A 654 31.21 -9.47 14.60
CA LEU A 654 30.37 -9.19 15.76
C LEU A 654 30.10 -10.41 16.65
N SER A 655 30.36 -11.63 16.15
CA SER A 655 30.26 -12.86 16.94
C SER A 655 31.47 -13.10 17.85
N GLU A 656 32.60 -12.48 17.50
CA GLU A 656 33.87 -12.56 18.23
C GLU A 656 34.03 -11.43 19.27
N GLU A 657 33.36 -10.30 19.04
CA GLU A 657 33.21 -9.14 19.94
C GLU A 657 32.08 -9.31 20.97
#